data_AF-A0A946ZSF3-F1
#
_entry.id   AF-A0A946ZSF3-F1
#
_cell.length_a   1.000
_cell.length_b   1.000
_cell.length_c   1.000
_cell.angle_alpha   90.00
_cell.angle_beta   90.00
_cell.angle_gamma   90.00
#
_symmetry.space_group_name_H-M   'P 1'
#
loop_
_entity.id
_entity.type
_entity.pdbx_description
1 polymer ?
#
loop_
_entity_poly.entity_id
_entity_poly.type
_entity_poly.pdbx_seq_one_letter_code
_entity_poly.pdbx_strand_id
1 'polypeptide(L)'
;LYGKLNNSRVSTDLSEGALAMVDSVAAEIRSKGSKAVVVSGLDDVDVQRVVLAINEMLGSEAFDAQAPKYIRKGKNAEVQQLINDMKAGNVGLLVMDGVNPMYTLPNATDFAEGLEKVELSVTFSTNWNETTERSQFTAAANHYLESWGDTQIKKGHYSLMQPTIKELFDTRQFQQSLLIWMGSDQSYYDYIKGNWTESILGADSWNKALHDGVYSVSAPEAATQEDSSEAMPMNDALSQAVQNMASTTTSGMELTLYSKVGMGDGQQAGNPWLQEFPDPITRVTWDNYITLSKADAGELGLINENAANGGLDGSYANVTVNGVSLNNVPVIIQPGQARNTAGLSFGYGRMVGMKEEMQTGINAFSVYTDFNSVQSVQIEKASGMHEFACIQLQNTLMGRGEIIKETTLEKYNTEDSHEWNAVPEVSLNHQEVPATTVDLWESFDRSIGHHFNMSIDLNACTGCGACVIACHAENNIPVVGKSEVRKSRDMHWLRIDRYYSSEDTFEDDNIKKDEFSGAFESKSGFEEMERAAENPQVAFQPVMCQHCNHAPCETVCPVAATSHSRQGQNHMAYNRCVGTRYCANNCPYKVRRFNWFLYNNNDEFDFHMNNDLGKMVINPDVTVRSRGVIEKCSLCIQMTQKTILDAKREGREVEDGEFQTACSNACSNGAIVFGDINDKESQVAALKKDERMYHLLEAVGTKPNVFYHVKVRNTNEA
;
A
#
# COMPACT_ATOMS: atom_id res chain seq x y z
N LEU A 1 -13.49 14.65 -23.27
CA LEU A 1 -12.44 13.86 -23.95
C LEU A 1 -12.94 13.14 -25.20
N TYR A 2 -13.88 12.18 -25.10
CA TYR A 2 -14.39 11.39 -26.25
C TYR A 2 -14.78 12.24 -27.45
N GLY A 3 -15.60 13.28 -27.25
CA GLY A 3 -16.02 14.20 -28.30
C GLY A 3 -14.87 14.90 -29.02
N LYS A 4 -13.79 15.23 -28.30
CA LYS A 4 -12.57 15.77 -28.93
C LYS A 4 -11.91 14.68 -29.77
N LEU A 5 -11.65 13.50 -29.21
CA LEU A 5 -10.96 12.42 -29.94
C LEU A 5 -11.69 11.95 -31.21
N ASN A 6 -13.02 11.89 -31.20
CA ASN A 6 -13.83 11.47 -32.36
C ASN A 6 -14.40 12.64 -33.21
N ASN A 7 -14.03 13.89 -32.89
CA ASN A 7 -14.53 15.11 -33.53
C ASN A 7 -16.06 15.33 -33.44
N SER A 8 -16.73 14.80 -32.43
CA SER A 8 -18.14 15.10 -32.15
C SER A 8 -18.29 16.34 -31.25
N ARG A 9 -19.40 17.08 -31.42
CA ARG A 9 -19.74 18.21 -30.54
C ARG A 9 -20.50 17.68 -29.32
N VAL A 10 -19.89 17.83 -28.15
CA VAL A 10 -20.52 17.54 -26.85
C VAL A 10 -20.64 18.85 -26.09
N SER A 11 -21.85 19.21 -25.67
CA SER A 11 -22.09 20.37 -24.81
C SER A 11 -21.65 20.03 -23.39
N THR A 12 -20.86 20.86 -22.75
CA THR A 12 -20.38 20.65 -21.38
C THR A 12 -20.31 21.98 -20.64
N ASP A 13 -20.49 21.96 -19.31
CA ASP A 13 -20.36 23.14 -18.44
C ASP A 13 -18.99 23.20 -17.73
N LEU A 14 -17.95 22.69 -18.39
CA LEU A 14 -16.59 22.69 -17.86
C LEU A 14 -16.00 24.11 -17.88
N SER A 15 -15.21 24.45 -16.87
CA SER A 15 -14.47 25.71 -16.83
C SER A 15 -13.49 25.84 -18.00
N GLU A 16 -13.12 27.07 -18.37
CA GLU A 16 -12.15 27.32 -19.45
C GLU A 16 -10.82 26.57 -19.22
N GLY A 17 -10.33 26.53 -17.97
CA GLY A 17 -9.12 25.79 -17.61
C GLY A 17 -9.26 24.27 -17.78
N ALA A 18 -10.40 23.69 -17.36
CA ALA A 18 -10.65 22.27 -17.55
C ALA A 18 -10.78 21.90 -19.04
N LEU A 19 -11.41 22.76 -19.84
CA LEU A 19 -11.49 22.58 -21.30
C LEU A 19 -10.11 22.64 -21.96
N ALA A 20 -9.26 23.58 -21.56
CA ALA A 20 -7.89 23.67 -22.05
C ALA A 20 -7.08 22.42 -21.73
N MET A 21 -7.20 21.88 -20.50
CA MET A 21 -6.54 20.63 -20.12
C MET A 21 -7.03 19.44 -20.96
N VAL A 22 -8.35 19.32 -21.14
CA VAL A 22 -8.94 18.26 -21.99
C VAL A 22 -8.44 18.36 -23.43
N ASP A 23 -8.26 19.57 -23.95
CA ASP A 23 -7.73 19.80 -25.30
C ASP A 23 -6.25 19.40 -25.41
N SER A 24 -5.42 19.72 -24.41
CA SER A 24 -4.02 19.27 -24.34
C SER A 24 -3.92 17.75 -24.31
N VAL A 25 -4.64 17.10 -23.40
CA VAL A 25 -4.66 15.64 -23.26
C VAL A 25 -5.15 14.96 -24.55
N ALA A 26 -6.18 15.51 -25.19
CA ALA A 26 -6.67 14.98 -26.46
C ALA A 26 -5.61 15.09 -27.58
N ALA A 27 -4.85 16.18 -27.63
CA ALA A 27 -3.75 16.35 -28.59
C ALA A 27 -2.63 15.34 -28.33
N GLU A 28 -2.23 15.14 -27.08
CA GLU A 28 -1.21 14.16 -26.69
C GLU A 28 -1.64 12.73 -27.04
N ILE A 29 -2.86 12.33 -26.68
CA ILE A 29 -3.40 11.00 -27.02
C ILE A 29 -3.38 10.78 -28.54
N ARG A 30 -3.81 11.77 -29.33
CA ARG A 30 -3.75 11.66 -30.80
C ARG A 30 -2.32 11.50 -31.32
N SER A 31 -1.35 12.16 -30.70
CA SER A 31 0.07 12.06 -31.09
C SER A 31 0.66 10.66 -30.84
N LYS A 32 0.18 9.96 -29.80
CA LYS A 32 0.68 8.63 -29.41
C LYS A 32 -0.11 7.46 -30.03
N GLY A 33 -1.35 7.69 -30.46
CA GLY A 33 -2.17 6.68 -31.15
C GLY A 33 -2.35 5.41 -30.30
N SER A 34 -1.98 4.25 -30.85
CA SER A 34 -2.11 2.94 -30.20
C SER A 34 -1.27 2.77 -28.92
N LYS A 35 -0.32 3.69 -28.66
CA LYS A 35 0.49 3.69 -27.43
C LYS A 35 -0.18 4.43 -26.26
N ALA A 36 -1.32 5.07 -26.49
CA ALA A 36 -2.12 5.70 -25.43
C ALA A 36 -3.18 4.73 -24.89
N VAL A 37 -3.55 4.90 -23.62
CA VAL A 37 -4.66 4.19 -22.98
C VAL A 37 -5.42 5.16 -22.08
N VAL A 38 -6.75 5.03 -22.05
CA VAL A 38 -7.62 5.80 -21.16
C VAL A 38 -8.21 4.87 -20.12
N VAL A 39 -8.13 5.26 -18.85
CA VAL A 39 -8.67 4.50 -17.71
C VAL A 39 -9.51 5.45 -16.86
N SER A 40 -10.66 4.99 -16.38
CA SER A 40 -11.50 5.72 -15.42
C SER A 40 -11.92 4.80 -14.28
N GLY A 41 -11.79 5.30 -13.05
CA GLY A 41 -12.26 4.62 -11.84
C GLY A 41 -13.68 5.02 -11.42
N LEU A 42 -14.41 5.80 -12.23
CA LEU A 42 -15.78 6.20 -11.91
C LEU A 42 -16.73 5.00 -12.05
N ASP A 43 -17.54 4.77 -11.02
CA ASP A 43 -18.54 3.70 -10.95
C ASP A 43 -19.83 4.08 -11.68
N ASP A 44 -19.70 4.29 -13.00
CA ASP A 44 -20.80 4.68 -13.88
C ASP A 44 -20.68 3.91 -15.21
N VAL A 45 -21.73 3.16 -15.56
CA VAL A 45 -21.74 2.29 -16.75
C VAL A 45 -21.59 3.09 -18.04
N ASP A 46 -22.14 4.31 -18.10
CA ASP A 46 -22.03 5.18 -19.27
C ASP A 46 -20.59 5.72 -19.41
N VAL A 47 -19.93 6.06 -18.30
CA VAL A 47 -18.49 6.40 -18.31
C VAL A 47 -17.65 5.22 -18.80
N GLN A 48 -17.89 4.01 -18.26
CA GLN A 48 -17.13 2.81 -18.64
C GLN A 48 -17.34 2.45 -20.12
N ARG A 49 -18.57 2.59 -20.65
CA ARG A 49 -18.86 2.43 -22.09
C ARG A 49 -18.05 3.41 -22.94
N VAL A 50 -17.96 4.68 -22.53
CA VAL A 50 -17.18 5.70 -23.26
C VAL A 50 -15.69 5.39 -23.21
N VAL A 51 -15.16 4.92 -22.07
CA VAL A 51 -13.75 4.51 -21.96
C VAL A 51 -13.42 3.33 -22.88
N LEU A 52 -14.27 2.31 -22.92
CA LEU A 52 -14.12 1.19 -23.85
C LEU A 52 -14.11 1.68 -25.30
N ALA A 53 -15.07 2.53 -25.67
CA ALA A 53 -15.14 3.09 -27.02
C ALA A 53 -13.90 3.93 -27.39
N ILE A 54 -13.33 4.69 -26.44
CA ILE A 54 -12.08 5.42 -26.67
C ILE A 54 -10.94 4.43 -26.94
N ASN A 55 -10.75 3.42 -26.09
CA ASN A 55 -9.61 2.50 -26.23
C ASN A 55 -9.71 1.62 -27.49
N GLU A 56 -10.92 1.21 -27.87
CA GLU A 56 -11.19 0.55 -29.16
C GLU A 56 -10.86 1.46 -30.34
N MET A 57 -11.31 2.71 -30.31
CA MET A 57 -11.02 3.69 -31.36
C MET A 57 -9.52 3.97 -31.50
N LEU A 58 -8.77 4.00 -30.39
CA LEU A 58 -7.33 4.20 -30.39
C LEU A 58 -6.56 2.97 -30.89
N GLY A 59 -7.17 1.77 -30.89
CA GLY A 59 -6.46 0.51 -31.09
C GLY A 59 -5.35 0.33 -30.05
N SER A 60 -5.63 0.66 -28.79
CA SER A 60 -4.62 0.71 -27.72
C SER A 60 -3.99 -0.66 -27.50
N GLU A 61 -2.65 -0.74 -27.52
CA GLU A 61 -1.91 -1.99 -27.25
C GLU A 61 -2.06 -2.48 -25.80
N ALA A 62 -2.42 -1.57 -24.88
CA ALA A 62 -2.65 -1.92 -23.48
C ALA A 62 -4.08 -2.45 -23.22
N PHE A 63 -4.98 -2.40 -24.21
CA PHE A 63 -6.36 -2.84 -24.10
C PHE A 63 -6.57 -4.20 -24.78
N ASP A 64 -6.88 -5.22 -23.97
CA ASP A 64 -7.15 -6.58 -24.44
C ASP A 64 -8.49 -7.10 -23.89
N ALA A 65 -9.54 -6.95 -24.70
CA ALA A 65 -10.87 -7.47 -24.39
C ALA A 65 -10.99 -9.00 -24.54
N GLN A 66 -10.06 -9.66 -25.22
CA GLN A 66 -10.11 -11.11 -25.46
C GLN A 66 -9.61 -11.91 -24.26
N ALA A 67 -8.83 -11.29 -23.38
CA ALA A 67 -8.31 -11.90 -22.16
C ALA A 67 -8.79 -11.17 -20.89
N PRO A 68 -10.10 -11.19 -20.58
CA PRO A 68 -10.66 -10.49 -19.42
C PRO A 68 -10.16 -11.07 -18.10
N LYS A 69 -10.25 -10.25 -17.05
CA LYS A 69 -10.04 -10.66 -15.66
C LYS A 69 -11.37 -11.15 -15.05
N TYR A 70 -11.33 -12.18 -14.21
CA TYR A 70 -12.51 -12.79 -13.58
C TYR A 70 -12.67 -12.48 -12.09
N ILE A 71 -11.90 -11.50 -11.58
CA ILE A 71 -11.84 -11.16 -10.16
C ILE A 71 -13.10 -10.46 -9.60
N ARG A 72 -13.98 -9.94 -10.44
CA ARG A 72 -15.22 -9.23 -10.03
C ARG A 72 -16.36 -9.59 -10.99
N LYS A 73 -17.44 -10.18 -10.47
CA LYS A 73 -18.63 -10.60 -11.22
C LYS A 73 -19.94 -10.38 -10.44
N GLY A 74 -19.90 -9.56 -9.39
CA GLY A 74 -21.07 -9.27 -8.55
C GLY A 74 -22.11 -8.43 -9.29
N LYS A 75 -23.38 -8.56 -8.87
CA LYS A 75 -24.51 -7.81 -9.44
C LYS A 75 -25.38 -7.25 -8.32
N ASN A 76 -25.40 -5.93 -8.19
CA ASN A 76 -26.14 -5.23 -7.13
C ASN A 76 -27.65 -5.55 -7.17
N ALA A 77 -28.23 -5.68 -8.37
CA ALA A 77 -29.64 -6.02 -8.56
C ALA A 77 -29.98 -7.43 -8.03
N GLU A 78 -29.11 -8.42 -8.21
CA GLU A 78 -29.34 -9.79 -7.72
C GLU A 78 -29.25 -9.85 -6.19
N VAL A 79 -28.33 -9.07 -5.58
CA VAL A 79 -28.23 -8.95 -4.12
C VAL A 79 -29.49 -8.32 -3.53
N GLN A 80 -30.02 -7.25 -4.13
CA GLN A 80 -31.27 -6.64 -3.66
C GLN A 80 -32.48 -7.54 -3.89
N GLN A 81 -32.53 -8.26 -5.01
CA GLN A 81 -33.57 -9.25 -5.26
C GLN A 81 -33.56 -10.36 -4.20
N LEU A 82 -32.38 -10.86 -3.83
CA LEU A 82 -32.23 -11.83 -2.73
C LEU A 82 -32.81 -11.30 -1.41
N ILE A 83 -32.49 -10.06 -1.03
CA ILE A 83 -33.03 -9.44 0.20
C ILE A 83 -34.56 -9.35 0.13
N ASN A 84 -35.11 -8.94 -1.01
CA ASN A 84 -36.56 -8.87 -1.21
C ASN A 84 -37.22 -10.25 -1.10
N ASP A 85 -36.64 -11.28 -1.71
CA ASP A 85 -37.17 -12.64 -1.67
C ASP A 85 -37.08 -13.25 -0.26
N MET A 86 -36.01 -12.97 0.48
CA MET A 86 -35.89 -13.33 1.90
C MET A 86 -37.00 -12.65 2.72
N LYS A 87 -37.22 -11.33 2.54
CA LYS A 87 -38.29 -10.60 3.23
C LYS A 87 -39.69 -11.09 2.83
N ALA A 88 -39.87 -11.59 1.61
CA ALA A 88 -41.13 -12.19 1.15
C ALA A 88 -41.36 -13.63 1.66
N GLY A 89 -40.34 -14.28 2.25
CA GLY A 89 -40.40 -15.68 2.67
C GLY A 89 -40.26 -16.67 1.51
N ASN A 90 -39.69 -16.24 0.38
CA ASN A 90 -39.50 -17.07 -0.82
C ASN A 90 -38.20 -17.88 -0.79
N VAL A 91 -37.38 -17.73 0.25
CA VAL A 91 -36.07 -18.38 0.38
C VAL A 91 -36.12 -19.41 1.52
N GLY A 92 -36.05 -20.69 1.18
CA GLY A 92 -36.03 -21.79 2.16
C GLY A 92 -34.65 -22.05 2.77
N LEU A 93 -33.59 -21.88 1.98
CA LEU A 93 -32.20 -22.10 2.42
C LEU A 93 -31.31 -20.96 1.91
N LEU A 94 -30.52 -20.38 2.81
CA LEU A 94 -29.44 -19.46 2.49
C LEU A 94 -28.10 -20.03 3.00
N VAL A 95 -27.16 -20.25 2.08
CA VAL A 95 -25.78 -20.63 2.42
C VAL A 95 -24.85 -19.51 2.05
N MET A 96 -24.01 -19.11 3.00
CA MET A 96 -23.05 -18.00 2.86
C MET A 96 -21.65 -18.52 3.11
N ASP A 97 -20.70 -18.24 2.22
CA ASP A 97 -19.29 -18.64 2.36
C ASP A 97 -18.38 -17.42 2.15
N GLY A 98 -17.58 -17.08 3.15
CA GLY A 98 -16.61 -15.98 3.08
C GLY A 98 -17.21 -14.58 2.95
N VAL A 99 -18.51 -14.39 3.27
CA VAL A 99 -19.20 -13.09 3.20
C VAL A 99 -19.67 -12.63 4.58
N ASN A 100 -19.71 -11.31 4.79
CA ASN A 100 -20.25 -10.69 6.02
C ASN A 100 -21.26 -9.58 5.73
N PRO A 101 -22.43 -9.89 5.12
CA PRO A 101 -23.41 -8.88 4.68
C PRO A 101 -23.96 -8.00 5.82
N MET A 102 -24.03 -8.53 7.05
CA MET A 102 -24.46 -7.76 8.24
C MET A 102 -23.54 -6.58 8.56
N TYR A 103 -22.29 -6.61 8.09
CA TYR A 103 -21.34 -5.51 8.24
C TYR A 103 -21.20 -4.68 6.96
N THR A 104 -21.16 -5.34 5.79
CA THR A 104 -20.81 -4.69 4.51
C THR A 104 -22.00 -4.15 3.72
N LEU A 105 -23.23 -4.57 4.00
CA LEU A 105 -24.40 -4.03 3.29
C LEU A 105 -24.84 -2.68 3.88
N PRO A 106 -25.14 -1.69 3.04
CA PRO A 106 -25.71 -0.41 3.50
C PRO A 106 -27.10 -0.58 4.13
N ASN A 107 -27.86 -1.57 3.65
CA ASN A 107 -29.17 -1.96 4.16
C ASN A 107 -29.10 -3.26 4.98
N ALA A 108 -28.07 -3.42 5.82
CA ALA A 108 -27.90 -4.60 6.68
C ALA A 108 -29.13 -4.90 7.56
N THR A 109 -29.91 -3.87 7.96
CA THR A 109 -31.18 -4.06 8.68
C THR A 109 -32.22 -4.83 7.85
N ASP A 110 -32.36 -4.51 6.56
CA ASP A 110 -33.28 -5.23 5.66
C ASP A 110 -32.82 -6.68 5.45
N PHE A 111 -31.51 -6.87 5.31
CA PHE A 111 -30.93 -8.22 5.23
C PHE A 111 -31.20 -9.02 6.50
N ALA A 112 -31.08 -8.40 7.68
CA ALA A 112 -31.39 -9.04 8.96
C ALA A 112 -32.87 -9.45 9.07
N GLU A 113 -33.79 -8.54 8.73
CA GLU A 113 -35.24 -8.83 8.68
C GLU A 113 -35.58 -9.97 7.70
N GLY A 114 -34.89 -10.02 6.56
CA GLY A 114 -35.00 -11.12 5.61
C GLY A 114 -34.48 -12.43 6.17
N LEU A 115 -33.31 -12.40 6.83
CA LEU A 115 -32.63 -13.58 7.36
C LEU A 115 -33.47 -14.29 8.43
N GLU A 116 -34.20 -13.54 9.25
CA GLU A 116 -35.12 -14.08 10.25
C GLU A 116 -36.28 -14.90 9.64
N LYS A 117 -36.60 -14.69 8.36
CA LYS A 117 -37.67 -15.42 7.65
C LYS A 117 -37.16 -16.64 6.88
N VAL A 118 -35.85 -16.80 6.71
CA VAL A 118 -35.27 -17.95 6.02
C VAL A 118 -35.34 -19.17 6.94
N GLU A 119 -35.88 -20.29 6.45
CA GLU A 119 -36.06 -21.49 7.27
C GLU A 119 -34.73 -22.07 7.75
N LEU A 120 -33.71 -22.07 6.88
CA LEU A 120 -32.36 -22.53 7.20
C LEU A 120 -31.29 -21.55 6.71
N SER A 121 -30.46 -21.03 7.62
CA SER A 121 -29.29 -20.22 7.27
C SER A 121 -27.98 -20.83 7.78
N VAL A 122 -27.02 -21.01 6.87
CA VAL A 122 -25.70 -21.61 7.17
C VAL A 122 -24.59 -20.68 6.69
N THR A 123 -23.72 -20.26 7.60
CA THR A 123 -22.58 -19.39 7.29
C THR A 123 -21.27 -20.12 7.52
N PHE A 124 -20.39 -20.13 6.51
CA PHE A 124 -19.00 -20.58 6.59
C PHE A 124 -18.10 -19.37 6.81
N SER A 125 -17.33 -19.40 7.89
CA SER A 125 -16.41 -18.31 8.24
C SER A 125 -15.19 -18.84 9.01
N THR A 126 -14.04 -18.20 8.81
CA THR A 126 -12.83 -18.45 9.60
C THR A 126 -12.85 -17.73 10.95
N ASN A 127 -13.69 -16.70 11.09
CA ASN A 127 -13.80 -15.86 12.29
C ASN A 127 -15.26 -15.66 12.69
N TRP A 128 -15.52 -15.49 13.98
CA TRP A 128 -16.83 -15.03 14.45
C TRP A 128 -17.03 -13.56 14.03
N ASN A 129 -18.18 -13.25 13.43
CA ASN A 129 -18.49 -11.93 12.88
C ASN A 129 -19.99 -11.60 12.96
N GLU A 130 -20.36 -10.40 12.49
CA GLU A 130 -21.72 -9.87 12.57
C GLU A 130 -22.76 -10.78 11.90
N THR A 131 -22.39 -11.46 10.80
CA THR A 131 -23.28 -12.40 10.08
C THR A 131 -23.36 -13.75 10.79
N THR A 132 -22.27 -14.26 11.34
CA THR A 132 -22.28 -15.54 12.08
C THR A 132 -23.14 -15.45 13.36
N GLU A 133 -23.21 -14.29 14.01
CA GLU A 133 -24.09 -14.08 15.18
C GLU A 133 -25.58 -14.18 14.87
N ARG A 134 -25.95 -13.92 13.61
CA ARG A 134 -27.36 -13.89 13.16
C ARG A 134 -27.77 -15.14 12.38
N SER A 135 -26.80 -15.99 12.03
CA SER A 135 -27.05 -17.23 11.28
C SER A 135 -27.53 -18.34 12.22
N GLN A 136 -28.34 -19.28 11.71
CA GLN A 136 -28.78 -20.43 12.50
C GLN A 136 -27.64 -21.43 12.75
N PHE A 137 -26.83 -21.67 11.73
CA PHE A 137 -25.63 -22.50 11.82
C PHE A 137 -24.41 -21.74 11.33
N THR A 138 -23.32 -21.87 12.09
CA THR A 138 -22.00 -21.37 11.70
C THR A 138 -21.05 -22.54 11.55
N ALA A 139 -20.58 -22.77 10.34
CA ALA A 139 -19.57 -23.75 10.02
C ALA A 139 -18.17 -23.11 10.07
N ALA A 140 -17.24 -23.77 10.75
CA ALA A 140 -15.85 -23.34 10.80
C ALA A 140 -15.18 -23.63 9.45
N ALA A 141 -14.92 -22.57 8.68
CA ALA A 141 -14.25 -22.67 7.38
C ALA A 141 -12.73 -22.80 7.55
N ASN A 142 -12.08 -23.48 6.62
CA ASN A 142 -10.62 -23.55 6.56
C ASN A 142 -10.02 -22.19 6.19
N HIS A 143 -8.84 -21.90 6.72
CA HIS A 143 -7.97 -20.88 6.12
C HIS A 143 -7.38 -21.43 4.80
N TYR A 144 -7.06 -20.55 3.84
CA TYR A 144 -6.58 -20.99 2.51
C TYR A 144 -5.33 -21.89 2.59
N LEU A 145 -4.45 -21.67 3.57
CA LEU A 145 -3.26 -22.50 3.84
C LEU A 145 -3.54 -23.90 4.39
N GLU A 146 -4.79 -24.20 4.76
CA GLU A 146 -5.24 -25.50 5.30
C GLU A 146 -6.12 -26.25 4.29
N SER A 147 -6.20 -25.76 3.06
CA SER A 147 -7.31 -26.10 2.17
C SER A 147 -6.85 -26.25 0.72
N TRP A 148 -7.45 -27.19 -0.01
CA TRP A 148 -7.21 -27.35 -1.44
C TRP A 148 -8.10 -26.42 -2.25
N GLY A 149 -7.63 -25.93 -3.38
CA GLY A 149 -8.49 -25.27 -4.36
C GLY A 149 -7.74 -24.79 -5.58
N ASP A 150 -8.42 -23.99 -6.38
CA ASP A 150 -7.90 -23.43 -7.60
C ASP A 150 -8.48 -22.03 -7.85
N THR A 151 -7.78 -21.23 -8.65
CA THR A 151 -8.29 -19.93 -9.08
C THR A 151 -7.98 -19.67 -10.54
N GLN A 152 -8.86 -18.92 -11.20
CA GLN A 152 -8.66 -18.39 -12.54
C GLN A 152 -8.80 -16.86 -12.51
N ILE A 153 -7.70 -16.14 -12.26
CA ILE A 153 -7.70 -14.68 -12.13
C ILE A 153 -7.94 -14.00 -13.49
N LYS A 154 -7.33 -14.54 -14.55
CA LYS A 154 -7.43 -14.07 -15.94
C LYS A 154 -7.82 -15.25 -16.81
N LYS A 155 -8.63 -15.00 -17.86
CA LYS A 155 -9.01 -16.05 -18.82
C LYS A 155 -7.78 -16.84 -19.29
N GLY A 156 -7.86 -18.16 -19.24
CA GLY A 156 -6.77 -19.08 -19.63
C GLY A 156 -5.57 -19.17 -18.68
N HIS A 157 -5.60 -18.47 -17.54
CA HIS A 157 -4.53 -18.49 -16.52
C HIS A 157 -5.07 -19.06 -15.22
N TYR A 158 -4.59 -20.23 -14.86
CA TYR A 158 -5.03 -21.00 -13.70
C TYR A 158 -3.92 -21.07 -12.66
N SER A 159 -4.30 -21.22 -11.40
CA SER A 159 -3.37 -21.50 -10.29
C SER A 159 -3.99 -22.47 -9.31
N LEU A 160 -3.14 -23.25 -8.65
CA LEU A 160 -3.53 -24.23 -7.63
C LEU A 160 -3.20 -23.69 -6.24
N MET A 161 -4.19 -23.74 -5.35
CA MET A 161 -4.05 -23.45 -3.93
C MET A 161 -3.71 -24.75 -3.18
N GLN A 162 -2.57 -24.76 -2.49
CA GLN A 162 -2.04 -25.92 -1.79
C GLN A 162 -2.09 -25.72 -0.28
N PRO A 163 -2.59 -26.70 0.49
CA PRO A 163 -2.45 -26.67 1.93
C PRO A 163 -0.98 -26.82 2.31
N THR A 164 -0.46 -25.91 3.13
CA THR A 164 0.91 -25.95 3.67
C THR A 164 0.95 -26.42 5.11
N ILE A 165 -0.21 -26.53 5.76
CA ILE A 165 -0.38 -27.05 7.11
C ILE A 165 -1.66 -27.88 7.18
N LYS A 166 -1.68 -28.87 8.08
CA LYS A 166 -2.90 -29.59 8.42
C LYS A 166 -3.85 -28.66 9.19
N GLU A 167 -5.15 -28.93 9.12
CA GLU A 167 -6.17 -28.19 9.86
C GLU A 167 -5.81 -28.07 11.35
N LEU A 168 -5.72 -26.83 11.84
CA LEU A 168 -5.42 -26.53 13.24
C LEU A 168 -6.66 -26.68 14.14
N PHE A 169 -7.84 -26.51 13.54
CA PHE A 169 -9.14 -26.61 14.20
C PHE A 169 -10.00 -27.66 13.50
N ASP A 170 -11.14 -28.00 14.11
CA ASP A 170 -12.17 -28.87 13.48
C ASP A 170 -12.93 -28.08 12.40
N THR A 171 -12.28 -27.90 11.27
CA THR A 171 -12.77 -27.14 10.11
C THR A 171 -13.10 -28.07 8.95
N ARG A 172 -13.96 -27.59 8.06
CA ARG A 172 -14.29 -28.29 6.81
C ARG A 172 -14.53 -27.30 5.69
N GLN A 173 -13.94 -27.57 4.54
CA GLN A 173 -14.07 -26.71 3.36
C GLN A 173 -15.53 -26.66 2.90
N PHE A 174 -15.96 -25.50 2.43
CA PHE A 174 -17.29 -25.30 1.88
C PHE A 174 -17.60 -26.30 0.77
N GLN A 175 -16.67 -26.47 -0.18
CA GLN A 175 -16.79 -27.39 -1.30
C GLN A 175 -16.88 -28.86 -0.86
N GLN A 176 -16.15 -29.24 0.20
CA GLN A 176 -16.27 -30.58 0.77
C GLN A 176 -17.66 -30.80 1.39
N SER A 177 -18.24 -29.76 2.00
CA SER A 177 -19.61 -29.81 2.55
C SER A 177 -20.64 -29.97 1.42
N LEU A 178 -20.47 -29.25 0.31
CA LEU A 178 -21.31 -29.42 -0.88
C LEU A 178 -21.24 -30.85 -1.44
N LEU A 179 -20.05 -31.43 -1.58
CA LEU A 179 -19.89 -32.82 -2.06
C LEU A 179 -20.69 -33.80 -1.19
N ILE A 180 -20.58 -33.70 0.14
CA ILE A 180 -21.30 -34.56 1.08
C ILE A 180 -22.82 -34.37 0.95
N TRP A 181 -23.29 -33.12 0.87
CA TRP A 181 -24.73 -32.83 0.73
C TRP A 181 -25.30 -33.30 -0.62
N MET A 182 -24.47 -33.37 -1.66
CA MET A 182 -24.82 -33.97 -2.95
C MET A 182 -24.72 -35.50 -2.96
N GLY A 183 -24.32 -36.13 -1.84
CA GLY A 183 -24.20 -37.58 -1.71
C GLY A 183 -22.89 -38.16 -2.29
N SER A 184 -21.85 -37.34 -2.44
CA SER A 184 -20.51 -37.78 -2.85
C SER A 184 -19.61 -37.98 -1.63
N ASP A 185 -18.98 -39.16 -1.55
CA ASP A 185 -17.97 -39.49 -0.54
C ASP A 185 -16.54 -39.09 -0.96
N GLN A 186 -16.39 -38.44 -2.12
CA GLN A 186 -15.10 -38.02 -2.66
C GLN A 186 -14.50 -36.87 -1.85
N SER A 187 -13.17 -36.87 -1.69
CA SER A 187 -12.45 -35.72 -1.13
C SER A 187 -12.42 -34.56 -2.13
N TYR A 188 -12.41 -33.32 -1.64
CA TYR A 188 -12.31 -32.16 -2.54
C TYR A 188 -10.99 -32.16 -3.32
N TYR A 189 -9.89 -32.66 -2.73
CA TYR A 189 -8.62 -32.88 -3.44
C TYR A 189 -8.80 -33.79 -4.67
N ASP A 190 -9.44 -34.94 -4.50
CA ASP A 190 -9.66 -35.87 -5.60
C ASP A 190 -10.58 -35.26 -6.66
N TYR A 191 -11.56 -34.46 -6.24
CA TYR A 191 -12.47 -33.76 -7.13
C TYR A 191 -11.74 -32.74 -8.01
N ILE A 192 -10.94 -31.84 -7.41
CA ILE A 192 -10.19 -30.84 -8.18
C ILE A 192 -9.17 -31.50 -9.11
N LYS A 193 -8.51 -32.56 -8.65
CA LYS A 193 -7.53 -33.30 -9.44
C LYS A 193 -8.18 -33.97 -10.65
N GLY A 194 -9.35 -34.57 -10.47
CA GLY A 194 -10.16 -35.11 -11.55
C GLY A 194 -10.52 -34.04 -12.58
N ASN A 195 -11.13 -32.94 -12.11
CA ASN A 195 -11.54 -31.82 -12.98
C ASN A 195 -10.37 -31.21 -13.77
N TRP A 196 -9.23 -30.98 -13.11
CA TRP A 196 -8.05 -30.46 -13.78
C TRP A 196 -7.49 -31.42 -14.82
N THR A 197 -7.44 -32.71 -14.51
CA THR A 197 -6.93 -33.74 -15.43
C THR A 197 -7.82 -33.88 -16.66
N GLU A 198 -9.14 -33.78 -16.50
CA GLU A 198 -10.10 -33.96 -17.59
C GLU A 198 -10.28 -32.70 -18.44
N SER A 199 -10.28 -31.51 -17.82
CA SER A 199 -10.78 -30.29 -18.47
C SER A 199 -9.74 -29.17 -18.65
N ILE A 200 -8.60 -29.21 -17.95
CA ILE A 200 -7.65 -28.08 -17.91
C ILE A 200 -6.27 -28.48 -18.44
N LEU A 201 -5.71 -29.58 -17.95
CA LEU A 201 -4.32 -29.98 -18.20
C LEU A 201 -4.08 -30.60 -19.58
N GLY A 202 -5.12 -31.10 -20.26
CA GLY A 202 -4.94 -31.83 -21.52
C GLY A 202 -4.00 -33.04 -21.34
N ALA A 203 -2.82 -32.99 -21.96
CA ALA A 203 -1.79 -34.03 -21.83
C ALA A 203 -0.74 -33.74 -20.73
N ASP A 204 -0.81 -32.58 -20.08
CA ASP A 204 0.15 -32.16 -19.07
C ASP A 204 -0.09 -32.84 -17.71
N SER A 205 0.96 -32.83 -16.87
CA SER A 205 0.98 -33.54 -15.59
C SER A 205 0.44 -32.67 -14.45
N TRP A 206 -0.49 -33.23 -13.66
CA TRP A 206 -0.95 -32.64 -12.39
C TRP A 206 0.22 -32.27 -11.47
N ASN A 207 1.21 -33.15 -11.34
CA ASN A 207 2.35 -32.91 -10.45
C ASN A 207 3.19 -31.72 -10.90
N LYS A 208 3.29 -31.47 -12.21
CA LYS A 208 4.00 -30.31 -12.75
C LYS A 208 3.23 -29.03 -12.47
N ALA A 209 1.93 -28.99 -12.77
CA ALA A 209 1.09 -27.84 -12.45
C ALA A 209 1.08 -27.51 -10.95
N LEU A 210 1.07 -28.55 -10.11
CA LEU A 210 1.14 -28.41 -8.66
C LEU A 210 2.51 -27.87 -8.20
N HIS A 211 3.61 -28.40 -8.75
CA HIS A 211 4.97 -27.94 -8.45
C HIS A 211 5.18 -26.47 -8.86
N ASP A 212 4.76 -26.11 -10.07
CA ASP A 212 4.94 -24.77 -10.62
C ASP A 212 3.92 -23.76 -10.03
N GLY A 213 2.79 -24.26 -9.51
CA GLY A 213 1.71 -23.48 -8.87
C GLY A 213 0.80 -22.72 -9.85
N VAL A 214 1.25 -22.52 -11.09
CA VAL A 214 0.54 -21.82 -12.16
C VAL A 214 0.46 -22.67 -13.43
N TYR A 215 -0.59 -22.48 -14.20
CA TYR A 215 -0.79 -23.14 -15.49
C TYR A 215 -1.51 -22.21 -16.48
N SER A 216 -0.94 -22.04 -17.66
CA SER A 216 -1.48 -21.16 -18.70
C SER A 216 -1.71 -21.93 -19.99
N VAL A 217 -2.91 -21.81 -20.56
CA VAL A 217 -3.27 -22.48 -21.81
C VAL A 217 -2.70 -21.68 -22.99
N SER A 218 -1.88 -22.31 -23.84
CA SER A 218 -1.05 -21.65 -24.88
C SER A 218 -1.84 -21.00 -26.01
N ALA A 219 -3.12 -21.34 -26.13
CA ALA A 219 -4.13 -20.60 -26.87
C ALA A 219 -5.43 -21.01 -26.20
N PRO A 220 -6.20 -20.10 -25.57
CA PRO A 220 -7.57 -20.46 -25.25
C PRO A 220 -8.21 -20.77 -26.60
N GLU A 221 -8.37 -22.07 -26.94
CA GLU A 221 -9.33 -22.49 -27.95
C GLU A 221 -10.57 -21.67 -27.65
N ALA A 222 -11.08 -20.99 -28.67
CA ALA A 222 -12.18 -20.04 -28.54
C ALA A 222 -13.30 -20.72 -27.77
N ALA A 223 -13.29 -20.55 -26.44
CA ALA A 223 -14.28 -21.12 -25.57
C ALA A 223 -15.56 -20.53 -26.09
N THR A 224 -16.41 -21.45 -26.55
CA THR A 224 -17.70 -21.22 -27.15
C THR A 224 -18.40 -20.06 -26.44
N GLN A 225 -18.99 -19.18 -27.25
CA GLN A 225 -19.86 -18.09 -26.82
C GLN A 225 -20.94 -18.61 -25.86
N GLU A 226 -20.63 -18.71 -24.58
CA GLU A 226 -21.59 -18.92 -23.50
C GLU A 226 -21.37 -17.80 -22.49
N ASP A 227 -21.61 -16.57 -22.95
CA ASP A 227 -22.10 -15.42 -22.15
C ASP A 227 -22.23 -14.15 -23.02
N SER A 228 -22.53 -14.29 -24.32
CA SER A 228 -22.99 -13.15 -25.13
C SER A 228 -24.51 -13.04 -25.08
N SER A 229 -25.08 -12.86 -23.88
CA SER A 229 -26.43 -12.33 -23.75
C SER A 229 -26.36 -10.81 -23.76
N GLU A 230 -26.95 -10.22 -24.81
CA GLU A 230 -27.20 -8.79 -25.03
C GLU A 230 -26.01 -7.93 -25.51
N ALA A 231 -25.54 -8.23 -26.73
CA ALA A 231 -24.94 -7.18 -27.56
C ALA A 231 -26.04 -6.19 -27.99
N MET A 232 -26.25 -5.12 -27.21
CA MET A 232 -26.98 -3.95 -27.71
C MET A 232 -26.22 -3.37 -28.92
N PRO A 233 -26.92 -2.79 -29.92
CA PRO A 233 -26.25 -2.04 -30.98
C PRO A 233 -25.45 -0.87 -30.36
N MET A 234 -24.13 -1.01 -30.38
CA MET A 234 -23.15 -0.22 -29.63
C MET A 234 -23.24 1.31 -29.87
N ASN A 235 -23.76 1.74 -31.03
CA ASN A 235 -23.77 3.15 -31.43
C ASN A 235 -24.87 4.00 -30.76
N ASP A 236 -26.07 3.45 -30.56
CA ASP A 236 -27.18 4.20 -29.95
C ASP A 236 -26.99 4.31 -28.44
N ALA A 237 -26.56 3.21 -27.79
CA ALA A 237 -26.26 3.19 -26.35
C ALA A 237 -25.09 4.12 -25.99
N LEU A 238 -24.06 4.22 -26.85
CA LEU A 238 -22.93 5.12 -26.63
C LEU A 238 -23.31 6.59 -26.78
N SER A 239 -24.17 6.92 -27.75
CA SER A 239 -24.66 8.29 -27.94
C SER A 239 -25.50 8.75 -26.76
N GLN A 240 -26.35 7.86 -26.24
CA GLN A 240 -27.13 8.07 -25.02
C GLN A 240 -26.21 8.27 -23.80
N ALA A 241 -25.19 7.40 -23.63
CA ALA A 241 -24.23 7.48 -22.54
C ALA A 241 -23.51 8.84 -22.51
N VAL A 242 -23.06 9.32 -23.67
CA VAL A 242 -22.41 10.64 -23.80
C VAL A 242 -23.37 11.77 -23.40
N GLN A 243 -24.65 11.70 -23.79
CA GLN A 243 -25.65 12.70 -23.43
C GLN A 243 -25.96 12.68 -21.93
N ASN A 244 -26.13 11.50 -21.34
CA ASN A 244 -26.38 11.33 -19.90
C ASN A 244 -25.24 11.97 -19.09
N MET A 245 -23.99 11.59 -19.40
CA MET A 245 -22.79 12.15 -18.76
C MET A 245 -22.69 13.67 -18.90
N ALA A 246 -23.04 14.21 -20.07
CA ALA A 246 -23.00 15.65 -20.33
C ALA A 246 -24.07 16.44 -19.56
N SER A 247 -25.16 15.78 -19.17
CA SER A 247 -26.29 16.39 -18.45
C SER A 247 -26.20 16.27 -16.93
N THR A 248 -25.22 15.52 -16.40
CA THR A 248 -25.05 15.32 -14.96
C THR A 248 -24.65 16.63 -14.28
N THR A 249 -25.48 17.10 -13.34
CA THR A 249 -25.18 18.25 -12.49
C THR A 249 -25.40 17.87 -11.03
N THR A 250 -24.35 17.93 -10.22
CA THR A 250 -24.42 17.80 -8.76
C THR A 250 -23.98 19.11 -8.10
N SER A 251 -24.67 19.49 -7.03
CA SER A 251 -24.38 20.70 -6.26
C SER A 251 -24.19 20.35 -4.79
N GLY A 252 -23.20 20.97 -4.14
CA GLY A 252 -22.87 20.74 -2.73
C GLY A 252 -21.61 19.90 -2.56
N MET A 253 -21.38 19.42 -1.34
CA MET A 253 -20.22 18.61 -1.00
C MET A 253 -20.47 17.14 -1.33
N GLU A 254 -19.45 16.50 -1.90
CA GLU A 254 -19.46 15.08 -2.30
C GLU A 254 -18.58 14.25 -1.35
N LEU A 255 -19.05 13.08 -0.95
CA LEU A 255 -18.28 12.07 -0.24
C LEU A 255 -17.91 10.94 -1.21
N THR A 256 -16.61 10.64 -1.30
CA THR A 256 -16.09 9.45 -1.97
C THR A 256 -15.71 8.40 -0.92
N LEU A 257 -16.36 7.25 -0.99
CA LEU A 257 -16.02 6.07 -0.21
C LEU A 257 -14.91 5.27 -0.90
N TYR A 258 -13.88 4.87 -0.16
CA TYR A 258 -12.71 4.21 -0.73
C TYR A 258 -12.17 3.09 0.18
N SER A 259 -11.26 2.25 -0.34
CA SER A 259 -10.52 1.28 0.47
C SER A 259 -9.09 1.75 0.69
N LYS A 260 -8.55 1.55 1.90
CA LYS A 260 -7.14 1.83 2.19
C LYS A 260 -6.25 0.69 1.70
N VAL A 261 -4.96 0.99 1.54
CA VAL A 261 -3.95 -0.04 1.24
C VAL A 261 -3.81 -1.04 2.38
N GLY A 262 -3.82 -0.56 3.63
CA GLY A 262 -3.75 -1.43 4.82
C GLY A 262 -5.08 -2.07 5.21
N MET A 263 -6.21 -1.53 4.75
CA MET A 263 -7.54 -2.00 5.14
C MET A 263 -8.50 -1.93 3.95
N GLY A 264 -8.84 -3.11 3.41
CA GLY A 264 -9.80 -3.25 2.32
C GLY A 264 -11.24 -3.18 2.81
N ASP A 265 -11.95 -4.30 2.71
CA ASP A 265 -13.37 -4.43 3.06
C ASP A 265 -13.62 -4.80 4.55
N GLY A 266 -12.58 -4.86 5.37
CA GLY A 266 -12.67 -5.21 6.79
C GLY A 266 -12.47 -6.69 7.13
N GLN A 267 -12.23 -7.56 6.14
CA GLN A 267 -11.81 -8.96 6.41
C GLN A 267 -10.52 -9.04 7.23
N GLN A 268 -9.63 -8.06 7.06
CA GLN A 268 -8.36 -7.95 7.77
C GLN A 268 -8.42 -7.02 8.99
N ALA A 269 -9.62 -6.63 9.46
CA ALA A 269 -9.76 -5.75 10.64
C ALA A 269 -9.05 -6.33 11.88
N GLY A 270 -9.01 -7.66 12.01
CA GLY A 270 -8.34 -8.38 13.09
C GLY A 270 -6.83 -8.58 12.91
N ASN A 271 -6.21 -8.02 11.87
CA ASN A 271 -4.79 -8.17 11.59
C ASN A 271 -3.99 -7.00 12.21
N PRO A 272 -3.22 -7.23 13.29
CA PRO A 272 -2.54 -6.15 14.00
C PRO A 272 -1.38 -5.52 13.20
N TRP A 273 -0.76 -6.25 12.28
CA TRP A 273 0.26 -5.67 11.38
C TRP A 273 -0.34 -4.64 10.43
N LEU A 274 -1.55 -4.87 9.96
CA LEU A 274 -2.24 -3.97 9.04
C LEU A 274 -2.94 -2.80 9.75
N GLN A 275 -3.30 -2.96 11.02
CA GLN A 275 -3.76 -1.84 11.85
C GLN A 275 -2.62 -0.86 12.18
N GLU A 276 -1.42 -1.38 12.48
CA GLU A 276 -0.24 -0.55 12.74
C GLU A 276 0.44 -0.04 11.46
N PHE A 277 0.11 -0.62 10.30
CA PHE A 277 0.61 -0.13 9.02
C PHE A 277 0.16 1.31 8.76
N PRO A 278 1.09 2.27 8.60
CA PRO A 278 0.71 3.67 8.37
C PRO A 278 0.18 3.84 6.95
N ASP A 279 -0.99 4.46 6.84
CA ASP A 279 -1.58 4.86 5.56
C ASP A 279 -0.54 5.62 4.71
N PRO A 280 -0.33 5.25 3.43
CA PRO A 280 0.77 5.80 2.65
C PRO A 280 0.67 7.32 2.46
N ILE A 281 -0.53 7.89 2.51
CA ILE A 281 -0.77 9.31 2.26
C ILE A 281 -0.78 10.08 3.59
N THR A 282 -1.71 9.74 4.49
CA THR A 282 -1.92 10.51 5.74
C THR A 282 -0.91 10.17 6.83
N ARG A 283 -0.26 9.01 6.73
CA ARG A 283 0.70 8.47 7.72
C ARG A 283 0.10 8.19 9.11
N VAL A 284 -1.23 8.09 9.18
CA VAL A 284 -1.98 7.69 10.38
C VAL A 284 -2.13 6.17 10.45
N THR A 285 -2.14 5.63 11.67
CA THR A 285 -2.32 4.21 12.01
C THR A 285 -3.52 4.01 12.93
N TRP A 286 -4.01 2.77 13.06
CA TRP A 286 -5.04 2.36 14.03
C TRP A 286 -6.38 3.10 13.95
N ASP A 287 -6.68 3.80 12.85
CA ASP A 287 -7.90 4.60 12.77
C ASP A 287 -8.52 4.73 11.38
N ASN A 288 -9.81 5.07 11.41
CA ASN A 288 -10.55 5.60 10.27
C ASN A 288 -10.75 7.11 10.45
N TYR A 289 -10.87 7.84 9.35
CA TYR A 289 -11.03 9.28 9.36
C TYR A 289 -11.71 9.74 8.09
N ILE A 290 -12.34 10.92 8.15
CA ILE A 290 -12.78 11.64 6.97
C ILE A 290 -11.69 12.61 6.52
N THR A 291 -11.36 12.59 5.23
CA THR A 291 -10.42 13.52 4.61
C THR A 291 -11.13 14.72 4.04
N LEU A 292 -10.57 15.92 4.23
CA LEU A 292 -11.08 17.17 3.66
C LEU A 292 -9.94 18.01 3.11
N SER A 293 -10.25 18.83 2.11
CA SER A 293 -9.31 19.85 1.65
C SER A 293 -9.06 20.88 2.76
N LYS A 294 -7.91 21.55 2.72
CA LYS A 294 -7.59 22.62 3.67
C LYS A 294 -8.56 23.80 3.57
N ALA A 295 -9.06 24.09 2.36
CA ALA A 295 -10.03 25.15 2.12
C ALA A 295 -11.37 24.83 2.80
N ASP A 296 -11.93 23.64 2.54
CA ASP A 296 -13.21 23.21 3.11
C ASP A 296 -13.13 23.08 4.64
N ALA A 297 -12.01 22.54 5.16
CA ALA A 297 -11.78 22.46 6.60
C ALA A 297 -11.75 23.85 7.26
N GLY A 298 -11.13 24.84 6.60
CA GLY A 298 -11.10 26.22 7.07
C GLY A 298 -12.49 26.86 7.13
N GLU A 299 -13.33 26.64 6.11
CA GLU A 299 -14.72 27.11 6.07
C GLU A 299 -15.59 26.47 7.15
N LEU A 300 -15.38 25.17 7.41
CA LEU A 300 -16.09 24.41 8.45
C LEU A 300 -15.50 24.60 9.87
N GLY A 301 -14.39 25.34 10.00
CA GLY A 301 -13.69 25.55 11.26
C GLY A 301 -13.06 24.29 11.86
N LEU A 302 -12.74 23.30 11.03
CA LEU A 302 -12.07 22.04 11.40
C LEU A 302 -10.55 22.23 11.40
N ILE A 303 -9.87 21.65 12.39
CA ILE A 303 -8.42 21.83 12.59
C ILE A 303 -7.72 20.51 12.90
N ASN A 304 -6.44 20.43 12.52
CA ASN A 304 -5.47 19.45 13.03
C ASN A 304 -4.29 20.19 13.67
N GLU A 305 -3.87 19.77 14.84
CA GLU A 305 -2.82 20.45 15.62
C GLU A 305 -1.85 19.45 16.24
N ASN A 306 -0.56 19.82 16.28
CA ASN A 306 0.46 19.01 16.95
C ASN A 306 0.37 19.22 18.46
N ALA A 307 0.16 18.14 19.20
CA ALA A 307 0.19 18.13 20.65
C ALA A 307 1.63 18.17 21.19
N ALA A 308 1.82 18.72 22.38
CA ALA A 308 3.13 18.85 23.03
C ALA A 308 3.86 17.52 23.29
N ASN A 309 3.13 16.41 23.29
CA ASN A 309 3.66 15.04 23.42
C ASN A 309 4.13 14.45 22.08
N GLY A 310 4.11 15.22 20.99
CA GLY A 310 4.59 14.79 19.67
C GLY A 310 3.62 13.89 18.91
N GLY A 311 2.31 14.05 19.12
CA GLY A 311 1.29 13.44 18.24
C GLY A 311 0.33 14.46 17.67
N LEU A 312 -0.62 13.99 16.87
CA LEU A 312 -1.55 14.82 16.11
C LEU A 312 -2.95 14.75 16.74
N ASP A 313 -3.54 15.89 17.03
CA ASP A 313 -4.94 16.01 17.41
C ASP A 313 -5.76 16.56 16.24
N GLY A 314 -7.03 16.19 16.11
CA GLY A 314 -7.91 16.73 15.09
C GLY A 314 -9.36 16.88 15.50
N SER A 315 -10.08 17.75 14.81
CA SER A 315 -11.50 17.97 15.07
C SER A 315 -12.34 16.71 14.78
N TYR A 316 -13.47 16.61 15.47
CA TYR A 316 -14.54 15.69 15.08
C TYR A 316 -15.55 16.39 14.16
N ALA A 317 -16.20 15.60 13.30
CA ALA A 317 -17.34 16.04 12.51
C ALA A 317 -18.49 15.02 12.57
N ASN A 318 -19.73 15.51 12.46
CA ASN A 318 -20.88 14.69 12.17
C ASN A 318 -21.08 14.65 10.65
N VAL A 319 -21.18 13.44 10.09
CA VAL A 319 -21.26 13.20 8.65
C VAL A 319 -22.63 12.61 8.35
N THR A 320 -23.46 13.32 7.59
CA THR A 320 -24.81 12.89 7.24
C THR A 320 -24.95 12.64 5.75
N VAL A 321 -25.37 11.43 5.38
CA VAL A 321 -25.61 10.98 4.01
C VAL A 321 -27.01 10.39 3.94
N ASN A 322 -27.88 10.94 3.08
CA ASN A 322 -29.25 10.44 2.85
C ASN A 322 -30.06 10.18 4.14
N GLY A 323 -29.86 11.00 5.18
CA GLY A 323 -30.54 10.87 6.49
C GLY A 323 -29.87 9.91 7.48
N VAL A 324 -28.80 9.22 7.09
CA VAL A 324 -27.95 8.42 7.99
C VAL A 324 -26.80 9.28 8.50
N SER A 325 -26.68 9.43 9.82
CA SER A 325 -25.64 10.24 10.46
C SER A 325 -24.59 9.39 11.17
N LEU A 326 -23.33 9.57 10.79
CA LEU A 326 -22.14 9.10 11.50
C LEU A 326 -21.69 10.20 12.45
N ASN A 327 -21.72 9.94 13.75
CA ASN A 327 -21.38 10.93 14.77
C ASN A 327 -19.91 10.85 15.17
N ASN A 328 -19.30 11.99 15.46
CA ASN A 328 -17.92 12.10 15.94
C ASN A 328 -16.90 11.36 15.04
N VAL A 329 -16.98 11.59 13.73
CA VAL A 329 -15.99 11.09 12.76
C VAL A 329 -14.71 11.92 12.89
N PRO A 330 -13.53 11.30 13.15
CA PRO A 330 -12.26 12.02 13.19
C PRO A 330 -11.92 12.65 11.83
N VAL A 331 -11.44 13.89 11.83
CA VAL A 331 -11.10 14.63 10.60
C VAL A 331 -9.59 14.71 10.40
N ILE A 332 -9.13 14.39 9.18
CA ILE A 332 -7.76 14.61 8.71
C ILE A 332 -7.79 15.57 7.51
N ILE A 333 -7.10 16.70 7.63
CA ILE A 333 -6.92 17.65 6.53
C ILE A 333 -5.86 17.11 5.59
N GLN A 334 -6.25 16.92 4.33
CA GLN A 334 -5.44 16.26 3.31
C GLN A 334 -5.13 17.24 2.16
N PRO A 335 -3.89 17.71 2.03
CA PRO A 335 -3.45 18.47 0.85
C PRO A 335 -3.67 17.68 -0.44
N GLY A 336 -4.04 18.38 -1.53
CA GLY A 336 -4.39 17.75 -2.81
C GLY A 336 -5.80 17.14 -2.89
N GLN A 337 -6.57 17.13 -1.79
CA GLN A 337 -8.01 16.82 -1.87
C GLN A 337 -8.73 17.96 -2.61
N ALA A 338 -9.55 17.61 -3.61
CA ALA A 338 -10.33 18.59 -4.36
C ALA A 338 -11.36 19.31 -3.45
N ARG A 339 -11.61 20.60 -3.70
CA ARG A 339 -12.62 21.37 -2.95
C ARG A 339 -14.02 20.78 -3.10
N ASN A 340 -14.85 20.95 -2.08
CA ASN A 340 -16.19 20.36 -1.99
C ASN A 340 -16.20 18.82 -2.09
N THR A 341 -15.08 18.16 -1.75
CA THR A 341 -15.02 16.70 -1.69
C THR A 341 -14.48 16.23 -0.34
N ALA A 342 -15.00 15.11 0.12
CA ALA A 342 -14.56 14.40 1.30
C ALA A 342 -14.25 12.95 0.96
N GLY A 343 -13.29 12.34 1.66
CA GLY A 343 -13.01 10.91 1.53
C GLY A 343 -13.27 10.17 2.83
N LEU A 344 -13.92 9.00 2.80
CA LEU A 344 -14.05 8.12 3.97
C LEU A 344 -13.77 6.67 3.58
N SER A 345 -12.98 5.97 4.40
CA SER A 345 -12.55 4.60 4.05
C SER A 345 -13.44 3.49 4.62
N PHE A 346 -13.52 2.37 3.90
CA PHE A 346 -14.15 1.12 4.34
C PHE A 346 -13.26 0.30 5.28
N GLY A 347 -13.86 -0.74 5.88
CA GLY A 347 -13.13 -1.82 6.56
C GLY A 347 -12.82 -1.62 8.05
N TYR A 348 -13.30 -0.52 8.64
CA TYR A 348 -13.21 -0.21 10.07
C TYR A 348 -14.58 -0.27 10.77
N GLY A 349 -14.60 -0.10 12.10
CA GLY A 349 -15.83 -0.11 12.90
C GLY A 349 -16.45 -1.49 13.06
N ARG A 350 -15.64 -2.55 12.98
CA ARG A 350 -16.05 -3.92 13.30
C ARG A 350 -16.02 -4.15 14.80
N MET A 351 -17.07 -4.79 15.33
CA MET A 351 -17.25 -5.00 16.77
C MET A 351 -17.32 -6.48 17.13
N VAL A 352 -18.04 -7.27 16.34
CA VAL A 352 -18.33 -8.67 16.67
C VAL A 352 -17.12 -9.56 16.41
N GLY A 353 -16.77 -10.41 17.38
CA GLY A 353 -15.62 -11.31 17.29
C GLY A 353 -14.26 -10.61 17.23
N MET A 354 -14.21 -9.34 17.64
CA MET A 354 -13.00 -8.52 17.69
C MET A 354 -12.56 -8.30 19.14
N LYS A 355 -11.25 -8.38 19.41
CA LYS A 355 -10.68 -7.88 20.67
C LYS A 355 -10.90 -6.38 20.79
N GLU A 356 -11.01 -5.87 22.02
CA GLU A 356 -11.31 -4.45 22.30
C GLU A 356 -10.30 -3.51 21.62
N GLU A 357 -9.01 -3.84 21.64
CA GLU A 357 -7.93 -3.06 21.03
C GLU A 357 -8.02 -3.01 19.50
N MET A 358 -8.75 -3.94 18.90
CA MET A 358 -8.93 -4.07 17.45
C MET A 358 -10.26 -3.48 16.96
N GLN A 359 -11.12 -3.00 17.87
CA GLN A 359 -12.38 -2.31 17.55
C GLN A 359 -12.10 -0.84 17.20
N THR A 360 -11.44 -0.62 16.06
CA THR A 360 -10.98 0.71 15.64
C THR A 360 -11.84 1.34 14.56
N GLY A 361 -11.90 2.67 14.55
CA GLY A 361 -12.53 3.47 13.51
C GLY A 361 -14.06 3.35 13.44
N ILE A 362 -14.60 3.66 12.27
CA ILE A 362 -16.04 3.80 12.02
C ILE A 362 -16.44 2.96 10.80
N ASN A 363 -17.62 2.34 10.85
CA ASN A 363 -18.17 1.59 9.74
C ASN A 363 -18.78 2.52 8.68
N ALA A 364 -18.07 2.70 7.57
CA ALA A 364 -18.52 3.51 6.44
C ALA A 364 -19.51 2.80 5.50
N PHE A 365 -19.70 1.47 5.63
CA PHE A 365 -20.66 0.75 4.77
C PHE A 365 -22.11 1.18 4.99
N SER A 366 -22.44 1.70 6.19
CA SER A 366 -23.79 2.20 6.49
C SER A 366 -24.22 3.41 5.65
N VAL A 367 -23.27 4.13 5.04
CA VAL A 367 -23.54 5.26 4.15
C VAL A 367 -23.26 4.93 2.67
N TYR A 368 -23.01 3.66 2.34
CA TYR A 368 -22.78 3.17 0.97
C TYR A 368 -24.12 2.95 0.22
N THR A 369 -25.00 3.95 0.25
CA THR A 369 -26.37 3.86 -0.29
C THR A 369 -26.36 3.47 -1.77
N ASP A 370 -27.25 2.56 -2.16
CA ASP A 370 -27.40 2.05 -3.53
C ASP A 370 -26.13 1.47 -4.16
N PHE A 371 -25.16 1.07 -3.32
CA PHE A 371 -23.84 0.62 -3.74
C PHE A 371 -23.07 1.67 -4.57
N ASN A 372 -23.38 2.95 -4.41
CA ASN A 372 -22.66 4.04 -5.04
C ASN A 372 -21.57 4.56 -4.09
N SER A 373 -20.31 4.56 -4.52
CA SER A 373 -19.20 5.06 -3.70
C SER A 373 -19.21 6.59 -3.59
N VAL A 374 -19.94 7.26 -4.46
CA VAL A 374 -20.08 8.71 -4.51
C VAL A 374 -21.43 9.11 -3.92
N GLN A 375 -21.41 9.94 -2.87
CA GLN A 375 -22.59 10.31 -2.11
C GLN A 375 -22.66 11.82 -1.91
N SER A 376 -23.86 12.40 -1.88
CA SER A 376 -24.04 13.77 -1.38
C SER A 376 -23.94 13.77 0.14
N VAL A 377 -23.19 14.72 0.71
CA VAL A 377 -22.87 14.71 2.14
C VAL A 377 -23.04 16.08 2.78
N GLN A 378 -23.48 16.07 4.04
CA GLN A 378 -23.43 17.21 4.94
C GLN A 378 -22.44 16.93 6.06
N ILE A 379 -21.53 17.87 6.29
CA ILE A 379 -20.50 17.78 7.31
C ILE A 379 -20.63 18.96 8.25
N GLU A 380 -20.80 18.66 9.53
CA GLU A 380 -20.90 19.66 10.59
C GLU A 380 -19.84 19.41 11.65
N LYS A 381 -19.17 20.48 12.12
CA LYS A 381 -18.20 20.36 13.20
C LYS A 381 -18.86 19.85 14.48
N ALA A 382 -18.30 18.80 15.06
CA ALA A 382 -18.69 18.27 16.36
C ALA A 382 -17.79 18.80 17.48
N SER A 383 -18.20 18.59 18.73
CA SER A 383 -17.43 19.02 19.90
C SER A 383 -16.29 18.04 20.21
N GLY A 384 -15.21 18.56 20.80
CA GLY A 384 -14.05 17.76 21.19
C GLY A 384 -12.99 17.60 20.08
N MET A 385 -11.91 16.90 20.43
CA MET A 385 -10.79 16.60 19.55
C MET A 385 -10.45 15.12 19.65
N HIS A 386 -10.07 14.52 18.53
CA HIS A 386 -9.59 13.16 18.40
C HIS A 386 -8.05 13.13 18.49
N GLU A 387 -7.52 12.09 19.13
CA GLU A 387 -6.08 11.84 19.23
C GLU A 387 -5.62 10.79 18.20
N PHE A 388 -4.84 11.20 17.20
CA PHE A 388 -4.33 10.33 16.15
C PHE A 388 -2.96 9.73 16.48
N ALA A 389 -2.79 8.45 16.14
CA ALA A 389 -1.49 7.80 16.08
C ALA A 389 -0.83 8.06 14.71
N CYS A 390 -0.34 9.28 14.52
CA CYS A 390 0.34 9.71 13.31
C CYS A 390 1.86 9.50 13.43
N ILE A 391 2.46 8.77 12.48
CA ILE A 391 3.90 8.44 12.49
C ILE A 391 4.74 9.59 11.90
N GLN A 392 4.15 10.43 11.05
CA GLN A 392 4.84 11.54 10.40
C GLN A 392 4.05 12.84 10.54
N LEU A 393 4.52 13.74 11.40
CA LEU A 393 3.86 15.03 11.65
C LEU A 393 4.25 16.13 10.65
N GLN A 394 5.53 16.17 10.26
CA GLN A 394 5.99 17.16 9.29
C GLN A 394 5.64 16.71 7.87
N ASN A 395 4.90 17.55 7.16
CA ASN A 395 4.34 17.23 5.86
C ASN A 395 5.25 17.63 4.68
N THR A 396 6.00 18.72 4.81
CA THR A 396 6.80 19.30 3.71
C THR A 396 8.29 19.00 3.82
N LEU A 397 9.04 19.21 2.74
CA LEU A 397 10.48 18.90 2.64
C LEU A 397 11.41 20.06 3.07
N MET A 398 10.88 21.29 3.20
CA MET A 398 11.63 22.49 3.62
C MET A 398 12.80 22.90 2.71
N GLY A 399 12.70 22.69 1.38
CA GLY A 399 13.76 23.04 0.45
C GLY A 399 15.07 22.26 0.68
N ARG A 400 14.95 21.01 1.14
CA ARG A 400 16.09 20.09 1.36
C ARG A 400 16.29 19.17 0.15
N GLY A 401 16.67 19.75 -0.98
CA GLY A 401 16.90 19.03 -2.25
C GLY A 401 17.92 17.89 -2.18
N GLU A 402 18.78 17.84 -1.16
CA GLU A 402 19.71 16.71 -0.94
C GLU A 402 19.03 15.42 -0.42
N ILE A 403 17.78 15.49 0.06
CA ILE A 403 17.03 14.33 0.55
C ILE A 403 16.36 13.60 -0.62
N ILE A 404 15.55 14.32 -1.41
CA ILE A 404 14.97 13.84 -2.65
C ILE A 404 15.45 14.77 -3.76
N LYS A 405 16.39 14.27 -4.57
CA LYS A 405 16.80 14.93 -5.80
C LYS A 405 15.77 14.62 -6.88
N GLU A 406 15.25 15.66 -7.53
CA GLU A 406 14.35 15.54 -8.67
C GLU A 406 14.87 16.34 -9.86
N THR A 407 14.52 15.88 -11.07
CA THR A 407 14.77 16.61 -12.33
C THR A 407 13.65 16.32 -13.34
N THR A 408 13.60 17.08 -14.43
CA THR A 408 12.68 16.80 -15.54
C THR A 408 13.32 15.87 -16.55
N LEU A 409 12.49 15.19 -17.36
CA LEU A 409 12.97 14.32 -18.43
C LEU A 409 13.79 15.08 -19.48
N GLU A 410 13.41 16.32 -19.80
CA GLU A 410 14.17 17.17 -20.73
C GLU A 410 15.58 17.41 -20.21
N LYS A 411 15.73 17.90 -18.96
CA LYS A 411 17.03 18.17 -18.35
C LYS A 411 17.88 16.90 -18.26
N TYR A 412 17.28 15.79 -17.82
CA TYR A 412 17.95 14.49 -17.77
C TYR A 412 18.53 14.07 -19.14
N ASN A 413 17.83 14.35 -20.24
CA ASN A 413 18.27 13.96 -21.59
C ASN A 413 19.28 14.93 -22.24
N THR A 414 19.29 16.19 -21.82
CA THR A 414 19.98 17.28 -22.54
C THR A 414 21.11 17.94 -21.75
N GLU A 415 21.07 17.88 -20.43
CA GLU A 415 22.05 18.49 -19.52
C GLU A 415 23.02 17.44 -18.94
N ASP A 416 24.20 17.89 -18.52
CA ASP A 416 25.18 17.03 -17.86
C ASP A 416 24.67 16.58 -16.48
N SER A 417 25.00 15.35 -16.08
CA SER A 417 24.62 14.79 -14.77
C SER A 417 25.02 15.66 -13.59
N HIS A 418 26.06 16.47 -13.69
CA HIS A 418 26.47 17.38 -12.63
C HIS A 418 25.44 18.49 -12.35
N GLU A 419 24.65 18.90 -13.35
CA GLU A 419 23.64 19.96 -13.21
C GLU A 419 22.42 19.49 -12.41
N TRP A 420 22.01 18.23 -12.57
CA TRP A 420 20.81 17.68 -11.93
C TRP A 420 21.10 16.63 -10.84
N ASN A 421 22.34 16.16 -10.72
CA ASN A 421 22.79 15.25 -9.67
C ASN A 421 24.15 15.70 -9.08
N ALA A 422 24.26 16.97 -8.70
CA ALA A 422 25.46 17.52 -8.09
C ALA A 422 25.92 16.74 -6.84
N VAL A 423 27.21 16.44 -6.77
CA VAL A 423 27.87 15.82 -5.61
C VAL A 423 28.37 16.95 -4.71
N PRO A 424 28.19 16.90 -3.38
CA PRO A 424 28.70 17.94 -2.49
C PRO A 424 30.23 18.01 -2.55
N GLU A 425 30.76 19.23 -2.57
CA GLU A 425 32.20 19.51 -2.66
C GLU A 425 32.72 20.21 -1.40
N VAL A 426 34.03 20.09 -1.18
CA VAL A 426 34.75 20.74 -0.09
C VAL A 426 36.05 21.37 -0.61
N SER A 427 36.55 22.39 0.09
CA SER A 427 37.76 23.08 -0.31
C SER A 427 39.02 22.42 0.25
N LEU A 428 39.95 22.05 -0.63
CA LEU A 428 41.34 21.70 -0.31
C LEU A 428 42.29 22.65 -1.03
N ASN A 429 43.09 23.41 -0.26
CA ASN A 429 44.08 24.36 -0.83
C ASN A 429 43.48 25.28 -1.91
N HIS A 430 42.31 25.87 -1.63
CA HIS A 430 41.57 26.71 -2.57
C HIS A 430 41.15 26.02 -3.87
N GLN A 431 40.97 24.69 -3.86
CA GLN A 431 40.40 23.90 -4.96
C GLN A 431 39.20 23.11 -4.43
N GLU A 432 38.14 23.05 -5.21
CA GLU A 432 36.97 22.22 -4.89
C GLU A 432 37.26 20.76 -5.25
N VAL A 433 36.93 19.86 -4.33
CA VAL A 433 37.03 18.42 -4.52
C VAL A 433 35.77 17.76 -3.98
N PRO A 434 35.34 16.60 -4.53
CA PRO A 434 34.19 15.89 -4.00
C PRO A 434 34.37 15.56 -2.52
N ALA A 435 33.34 15.81 -1.70
CA ALA A 435 33.38 15.61 -0.24
C ALA A 435 33.77 14.18 0.16
N THR A 436 33.46 13.19 -0.70
CA THR A 436 33.78 11.77 -0.50
C THR A 436 35.28 11.45 -0.54
N THR A 437 36.10 12.35 -1.10
CA THR A 437 37.56 12.20 -1.20
C THR A 437 38.31 12.63 0.06
N VAL A 438 37.66 13.41 0.93
CA VAL A 438 38.27 13.93 2.15
C VAL A 438 37.95 13.00 3.32
N ASP A 439 38.97 12.38 3.86
CA ASP A 439 38.87 11.46 4.98
C ASP A 439 40.12 11.56 5.84
N LEU A 440 39.94 11.71 7.16
CA LEU A 440 41.06 11.68 8.11
C LEU A 440 41.46 10.25 8.48
N TRP A 441 40.62 9.27 8.18
CA TRP A 441 40.81 7.87 8.56
C TRP A 441 41.22 7.02 7.36
N GLU A 442 41.92 5.92 7.65
CA GLU A 442 42.18 4.89 6.66
C GLU A 442 40.94 4.02 6.47
N SER A 443 40.64 3.66 5.21
CA SER A 443 39.53 2.76 4.91
C SER A 443 39.88 1.30 5.21
N PHE A 444 38.92 0.54 5.71
CA PHE A 444 39.02 -0.92 5.76
C PHE A 444 38.82 -1.54 4.37
N ASP A 445 39.66 -2.52 4.04
CA ASP A 445 39.52 -3.28 2.79
C ASP A 445 38.26 -4.17 2.81
N ARG A 446 37.40 -3.95 1.81
CA ARG A 446 36.17 -4.72 1.52
C ARG A 446 36.11 -5.14 0.07
N SER A 447 37.26 -5.18 -0.62
CA SER A 447 37.35 -5.58 -2.03
C SER A 447 37.23 -7.09 -2.24
N ILE A 448 37.45 -7.88 -1.19
CA ILE A 448 37.43 -9.35 -1.21
C ILE A 448 36.24 -9.88 -0.40
N GLY A 449 35.51 -10.83 -0.99
CA GLY A 449 34.28 -11.40 -0.45
C GLY A 449 33.06 -10.54 -0.80
N HIS A 450 31.88 -10.90 -0.31
CA HIS A 450 30.67 -10.15 -0.61
C HIS A 450 30.68 -8.77 0.04
N HIS A 451 30.20 -7.74 -0.65
CA HIS A 451 29.94 -6.41 -0.11
C HIS A 451 28.52 -5.97 -0.50
N PHE A 452 27.60 -6.06 0.46
CA PHE A 452 26.19 -5.88 0.18
C PHE A 452 25.81 -4.41 0.07
N ASN A 453 25.09 -4.07 -1.00
CA ASN A 453 24.47 -2.75 -1.17
C ASN A 453 22.98 -2.91 -1.52
N MET A 454 22.23 -1.83 -1.37
CA MET A 454 20.82 -1.75 -1.77
C MET A 454 20.60 -0.50 -2.61
N SER A 455 19.96 -0.68 -3.76
CA SER A 455 19.55 0.38 -4.69
C SER A 455 18.06 0.66 -4.51
N ILE A 456 17.69 1.94 -4.49
CA ILE A 456 16.28 2.39 -4.38
C ILE A 456 15.95 3.32 -5.54
N ASP A 457 15.04 2.91 -6.42
CA ASP A 457 14.52 3.76 -7.50
C ASP A 457 13.26 4.54 -7.04
N LEU A 458 13.38 5.86 -6.91
CA LEU A 458 12.30 6.76 -6.51
C LEU A 458 11.26 7.00 -7.62
N ASN A 459 11.54 6.60 -8.87
CA ASN A 459 10.54 6.60 -9.93
C ASN A 459 9.56 5.44 -9.76
N ALA A 460 10.06 4.24 -9.45
CA ALA A 460 9.25 3.04 -9.28
C ALA A 460 8.52 2.96 -7.92
N CYS A 461 8.99 3.71 -6.92
CA CYS A 461 8.38 3.75 -5.59
C CYS A 461 7.05 4.52 -5.59
N THR A 462 5.94 3.80 -5.42
CA THR A 462 4.58 4.38 -5.32
C THR A 462 4.09 4.55 -3.87
N GLY A 463 4.89 4.14 -2.88
CA GLY A 463 4.48 4.19 -1.47
C GLY A 463 3.59 3.02 -1.01
N CYS A 464 3.46 1.94 -1.79
CA CYS A 464 2.55 0.81 -1.49
C CYS A 464 2.76 0.10 -0.14
N GLY A 465 3.94 0.20 0.47
CA GLY A 465 4.18 -0.24 1.85
C GLY A 465 4.32 -1.74 2.08
N ALA A 466 4.21 -2.59 1.06
CA ALA A 466 4.42 -4.04 1.17
C ALA A 466 5.82 -4.38 1.76
N CYS A 467 6.84 -3.58 1.43
CA CYS A 467 8.18 -3.72 1.99
C CYS A 467 8.26 -3.49 3.51
N VAL A 468 7.34 -2.71 4.09
CA VAL A 468 7.23 -2.51 5.55
C VAL A 468 6.72 -3.78 6.19
N ILE A 469 5.60 -4.32 5.70
CA ILE A 469 4.98 -5.54 6.24
C ILE A 469 5.90 -6.75 6.08
N ALA A 470 6.56 -6.91 4.94
CA ALA A 470 7.51 -7.99 4.73
C ALA A 470 8.69 -7.90 5.72
N CYS A 471 9.19 -6.70 6.00
CA CYS A 471 10.21 -6.50 7.01
C CYS A 471 9.73 -6.87 8.42
N HIS A 472 8.46 -6.58 8.74
CA HIS A 472 7.82 -6.94 10.00
C HIS A 472 7.70 -8.45 10.18
N ALA A 473 7.12 -9.13 9.19
CA ALA A 473 6.90 -10.57 9.20
C ALA A 473 8.23 -11.34 9.28
N GLU A 474 9.21 -10.98 8.47
CA GLU A 474 10.50 -11.66 8.41
C GLU A 474 11.32 -11.47 9.70
N ASN A 475 11.30 -10.27 10.28
CA ASN A 475 12.23 -9.90 11.35
C ASN A 475 11.58 -9.87 12.74
N ASN A 476 10.45 -10.54 12.95
CA ASN A 476 9.78 -10.63 14.26
C ASN A 476 9.63 -9.26 14.95
N ILE A 477 9.24 -8.25 14.17
CA ILE A 477 9.07 -6.90 14.71
C ILE A 477 7.75 -6.86 15.50
N PRO A 478 7.75 -6.39 16.76
CA PRO A 478 6.55 -6.38 17.58
C PRO A 478 5.55 -5.34 17.10
N VAL A 479 4.27 -5.63 17.32
CA VAL A 479 3.19 -4.65 17.24
C VAL A 479 3.12 -3.88 18.55
N VAL A 480 3.00 -2.56 18.48
CA VAL A 480 3.07 -1.65 19.62
C VAL A 480 1.68 -1.21 20.09
N GLY A 481 0.80 -0.83 19.16
CA GLY A 481 -0.55 -0.34 19.47
C GLY A 481 -0.69 1.19 19.51
N LYS A 482 -1.93 1.68 19.34
CA LYS A 482 -2.25 3.09 19.06
C LYS A 482 -1.63 4.10 20.03
N SER A 483 -1.76 3.85 21.34
CA SER A 483 -1.38 4.80 22.40
C SER A 483 0.12 5.09 22.45
N GLU A 484 0.95 4.09 22.16
CA GLU A 484 2.41 4.22 22.17
C GLU A 484 2.96 4.63 20.81
N VAL A 485 2.33 4.22 19.69
CA VAL A 485 2.65 4.77 18.36
C VAL A 485 2.42 6.29 18.34
N ARG A 486 1.32 6.77 18.94
CA ARG A 486 1.03 8.20 19.11
C ARG A 486 2.15 8.97 19.84
N LYS A 487 2.94 8.30 20.66
CA LYS A 487 4.08 8.90 21.40
C LYS A 487 5.40 8.76 20.64
N SER A 488 5.35 8.53 19.32
CA SER A 488 6.51 8.30 18.45
C SER A 488 7.37 7.11 18.90
N ARG A 489 6.72 6.01 19.32
CA ARG A 489 7.37 4.76 19.76
C ARG A 489 7.03 3.57 18.88
N ASP A 490 6.68 3.83 17.62
CA ASP A 490 6.48 2.80 16.61
C ASP A 490 7.72 1.93 16.45
N MET A 491 7.52 0.69 16.01
CA MET A 491 8.61 -0.24 15.72
C MET A 491 8.60 -0.56 14.22
N HIS A 492 8.97 0.38 13.36
CA HIS A 492 9.24 0.08 11.93
C HIS A 492 10.73 0.21 11.60
N TRP A 493 11.35 -0.87 11.10
CA TRP A 493 12.76 -0.88 10.69
C TRP A 493 13.00 -0.21 9.33
N LEU A 494 11.97 -0.22 8.49
CA LEU A 494 11.86 0.48 7.22
C LEU A 494 10.59 1.32 7.32
N ARG A 495 10.72 2.62 7.08
CA ARG A 495 9.57 3.53 6.92
C ARG A 495 9.53 4.06 5.50
N ILE A 496 8.36 4.47 5.06
CA ILE A 496 8.18 5.23 3.82
C ILE A 496 7.85 6.66 4.23
N ASP A 497 8.72 7.60 3.90
CA ASP A 497 8.50 9.01 4.14
C ASP A 497 7.73 9.58 2.94
N ARG A 498 6.78 10.47 3.22
CA ARG A 498 5.94 11.14 2.21
C ARG A 498 6.12 12.63 2.34
N TYR A 499 6.50 13.31 1.26
CA TYR A 499 6.72 14.75 1.26
C TYR A 499 5.75 15.44 0.33
N TYR A 500 5.23 16.59 0.77
CA TYR A 500 4.49 17.55 -0.04
C TYR A 500 5.36 18.77 -0.32
N SER A 501 5.21 19.39 -1.48
CA SER A 501 5.73 20.74 -1.73
C SER A 501 4.91 21.79 -0.95
N SER A 502 5.56 22.88 -0.56
CA SER A 502 4.89 24.05 0.03
C SER A 502 4.38 25.01 -1.03
N GLU A 503 5.12 25.17 -2.11
CA GLU A 503 4.73 25.83 -3.34
C GLU A 503 4.19 24.79 -4.35
N ASP A 504 3.98 25.21 -5.60
CA ASP A 504 3.43 24.33 -6.66
C ASP A 504 4.37 23.15 -6.99
N THR A 505 5.69 23.33 -6.82
CA THR A 505 6.70 22.28 -7.06
C THR A 505 7.77 22.21 -5.97
N PHE A 506 8.51 21.09 -5.90
CA PHE A 506 9.67 20.99 -5.01
C PHE A 506 10.84 21.91 -5.41
N GLU A 507 10.93 22.28 -6.69
CA GLU A 507 11.96 23.21 -7.16
C GLU A 507 11.67 24.63 -6.69
N ASP A 508 10.40 25.04 -6.72
CA ASP A 508 9.97 26.35 -6.20
C ASP A 508 10.23 26.47 -4.69
N ASP A 509 10.10 25.36 -3.93
CA ASP A 509 10.50 25.32 -2.52
C ASP A 509 12.01 25.59 -2.32
N ASN A 510 12.86 25.08 -3.23
CA ASN A 510 14.31 25.34 -3.18
C ASN A 510 14.60 26.81 -3.51
N ILE A 511 14.02 27.33 -4.59
CA ILE A 511 14.17 28.73 -5.01
C ILE A 511 13.75 29.68 -3.90
N LYS A 512 12.56 29.47 -3.31
CA LYS A 512 12.06 30.29 -2.20
C LYS A 512 13.05 30.33 -1.03
N LYS A 513 13.62 29.19 -0.65
CA LYS A 513 14.60 29.10 0.43
C LYS A 513 15.90 29.84 0.10
N ASP A 514 16.39 29.71 -1.12
CA ASP A 514 17.67 30.28 -1.54
C ASP A 514 17.58 31.81 -1.76
N GLU A 515 16.38 32.34 -2.00
CA GLU A 515 16.11 33.78 -2.14
C GLU A 515 15.92 34.53 -0.80
N PHE A 516 15.85 33.84 0.34
CA PHE A 516 15.66 34.49 1.64
C PHE A 516 16.76 35.53 1.95
N SER A 517 16.35 36.76 2.29
CA SER A 517 17.26 37.85 2.64
C SER A 517 17.21 38.23 4.13
N GLY A 518 18.29 37.90 4.84
CA GLY A 518 18.45 38.24 6.25
C GLY A 518 17.52 37.47 7.20
N ALA A 519 17.65 37.77 8.50
CA ALA A 519 17.09 36.93 9.56
C ALA A 519 15.55 36.97 9.67
N PHE A 520 14.92 38.12 9.36
CA PHE A 520 13.48 38.28 9.51
C PHE A 520 12.70 37.55 8.41
N GLU A 521 13.12 37.72 7.15
CA GLU A 521 12.51 37.03 6.01
C GLU A 521 12.71 35.52 6.09
N SER A 522 13.91 35.07 6.47
CA SER A 522 14.19 33.65 6.69
C SER A 522 13.21 33.04 7.70
N LYS A 523 12.94 33.75 8.81
CA LYS A 523 12.03 33.24 9.85
C LYS A 523 10.61 33.04 9.30
N SER A 524 10.02 34.07 8.70
CA SER A 524 8.66 33.97 8.14
C SER A 524 8.59 32.98 6.99
N GLY A 525 9.61 32.97 6.12
CA GLY A 525 9.69 32.05 4.99
C GLY A 525 9.71 30.59 5.41
N PHE A 526 10.54 30.23 6.41
CA PHE A 526 10.54 28.86 6.94
C PHE A 526 9.21 28.50 7.63
N GLU A 527 8.56 29.43 8.35
CA GLU A 527 7.24 29.17 8.97
C GLU A 527 6.15 28.91 7.90
N GLU A 528 6.23 29.56 6.74
CA GLU A 528 5.33 29.30 5.61
C GLU A 528 5.59 27.96 4.95
N MET A 529 6.87 27.59 4.77
CA MET A 529 7.29 26.35 4.11
C MET A 529 6.87 25.07 4.84
N GLU A 530 6.45 25.16 6.10
CA GLU A 530 5.86 24.02 6.83
C GLU A 530 4.45 23.68 6.35
N ARG A 531 3.81 24.57 5.58
CA ARG A 531 2.42 24.43 5.12
C ARG A 531 2.41 23.98 3.66
N ALA A 532 1.99 22.74 3.42
CA ALA A 532 1.80 22.24 2.06
C ALA A 532 0.86 23.14 1.23
N ALA A 533 1.14 23.20 -0.08
CA ALA A 533 0.29 23.87 -1.06
C ALA A 533 -1.12 23.25 -1.09
N GLU A 534 -2.07 23.95 -1.75
CA GLU A 534 -3.42 23.40 -1.95
C GLU A 534 -3.39 22.13 -2.82
N ASN A 535 -2.57 22.14 -3.88
CA ASN A 535 -2.34 21.02 -4.79
C ASN A 535 -0.84 20.71 -4.92
N PRO A 536 -0.22 20.10 -3.90
CA PRO A 536 1.23 19.94 -3.85
C PRO A 536 1.70 18.78 -4.74
N GLN A 537 2.97 18.83 -5.15
CA GLN A 537 3.66 17.63 -5.61
C GLN A 537 3.87 16.66 -4.44
N VAL A 538 3.82 15.36 -4.74
CA VAL A 538 4.06 14.29 -3.77
C VAL A 538 5.28 13.47 -4.18
N ALA A 539 6.12 13.14 -3.20
CA ALA A 539 7.21 12.19 -3.36
C ALA A 539 7.24 11.19 -2.19
N PHE A 540 7.63 9.95 -2.49
CA PHE A 540 7.77 8.87 -1.54
C PHE A 540 9.22 8.42 -1.46
N GLN A 541 9.74 8.22 -0.26
CA GLN A 541 11.10 7.73 -0.06
C GLN A 541 11.14 6.64 1.02
N PRO A 542 11.49 5.39 0.68
CA PRO A 542 11.70 4.36 1.68
C PRO A 542 13.05 4.62 2.39
N VAL A 543 13.00 4.74 3.72
CA VAL A 543 14.16 5.02 4.57
C VAL A 543 14.30 3.90 5.60
N MET A 544 15.43 3.19 5.51
CA MET A 544 15.85 2.14 6.43
C MET A 544 17.27 2.43 6.96
N CYS A 545 17.83 1.52 7.76
CA CYS A 545 19.25 1.59 8.10
C CYS A 545 20.10 1.56 6.83
N GLN A 546 20.98 2.56 6.68
CA GLN A 546 21.80 2.73 5.49
C GLN A 546 23.12 1.92 5.54
N HIS A 547 23.37 1.21 6.64
CA HIS A 547 24.59 0.41 6.88
C HIS A 547 25.89 1.18 6.55
N CYS A 548 25.98 2.42 7.05
CA CYS A 548 27.08 3.36 6.86
C CYS A 548 28.46 2.78 7.17
N ASN A 549 29.43 2.88 6.25
CA ASN A 549 30.80 2.45 6.53
C ASN A 549 31.47 3.29 7.63
N HIS A 550 31.23 4.60 7.62
CA HIS A 550 31.57 5.51 8.72
C HIS A 550 30.35 5.70 9.61
N ALA A 551 29.97 4.64 10.33
CA ALA A 551 28.75 4.63 11.13
C ALA A 551 28.88 5.44 12.43
N PRO A 552 28.24 6.63 12.55
CA PRO A 552 28.28 7.41 13.79
C PRO A 552 27.54 6.73 14.95
N CYS A 553 26.68 5.76 14.63
CA CYS A 553 25.94 4.99 15.62
C CYS A 553 26.79 3.88 16.28
N GLU A 554 27.94 3.51 15.71
CA GLU A 554 28.83 2.49 16.27
C GLU A 554 29.76 3.04 17.33
N THR A 555 30.46 4.14 17.01
CA THR A 555 31.50 4.74 17.85
C THR A 555 30.97 5.24 19.21
N VAL A 556 29.66 5.42 19.34
CA VAL A 556 29.00 5.88 20.57
C VAL A 556 28.36 4.77 21.39
N CYS A 557 28.45 3.52 20.97
CA CYS A 557 27.96 2.40 21.77
C CYS A 557 29.00 2.03 22.84
N PRO A 558 28.77 2.30 24.14
CA PRO A 558 29.79 2.09 25.17
C PRO A 558 30.08 0.62 25.46
N VAL A 559 29.21 -0.29 24.99
CA VAL A 559 29.32 -1.74 25.20
C VAL A 559 29.61 -2.51 23.91
N ALA A 560 29.88 -1.79 22.81
CA ALA A 560 30.16 -2.36 21.49
C ALA A 560 29.08 -3.36 21.01
N ALA A 561 27.80 -3.05 21.26
CA ALA A 561 26.68 -3.86 20.76
C ALA A 561 26.47 -3.71 19.25
N THR A 562 27.14 -2.74 18.62
CA THR A 562 27.08 -2.48 17.18
C THR A 562 28.48 -2.48 16.61
N SER A 563 28.68 -3.21 15.51
CA SER A 563 29.98 -3.32 14.83
C SER A 563 29.79 -3.61 13.34
N HIS A 564 30.74 -3.20 12.51
CA HIS A 564 30.73 -3.55 11.10
C HIS A 564 31.27 -4.95 10.80
N SER A 565 30.63 -5.64 9.85
CA SER A 565 31.21 -6.82 9.21
C SER A 565 32.01 -6.46 7.96
N ARG A 566 32.81 -7.43 7.49
CA ARG A 566 33.50 -7.33 6.18
C ARG A 566 32.52 -7.22 5.02
N GLN A 567 31.29 -7.69 5.18
CA GLN A 567 30.25 -7.67 4.15
C GLN A 567 29.56 -6.31 4.00
N GLY A 568 30.01 -5.28 4.71
CA GLY A 568 29.39 -3.94 4.71
C GLY A 568 28.15 -3.83 5.58
N GLN A 569 27.77 -4.89 6.32
CA GLN A 569 26.64 -4.84 7.22
C GLN A 569 27.05 -4.29 8.59
N ASN A 570 26.39 -3.24 9.04
CA ASN A 570 26.31 -2.90 10.47
C ASN A 570 25.57 -4.01 11.24
N HIS A 571 26.27 -4.77 12.08
CA HIS A 571 25.69 -5.80 12.94
C HIS A 571 25.13 -5.18 14.21
N MET A 572 23.96 -5.63 14.67
CA MET A 572 23.36 -5.26 15.95
C MET A 572 23.25 -6.51 16.83
N ALA A 573 24.13 -6.62 17.82
CA ALA A 573 24.07 -7.67 18.82
C ALA A 573 23.04 -7.32 19.89
N TYR A 574 21.80 -7.80 19.73
CA TYR A 574 20.67 -7.49 20.61
C TYR A 574 20.97 -7.81 22.08
N ASN A 575 21.64 -8.93 22.35
CA ASN A 575 22.00 -9.40 23.70
C ASN A 575 23.07 -8.56 24.41
N ARG A 576 23.83 -7.74 23.66
CA ARG A 576 24.89 -6.88 24.23
C ARG A 576 24.38 -5.47 24.52
N CYS A 577 23.25 -5.07 23.93
CA CYS A 577 22.68 -3.74 24.10
C CYS A 577 22.19 -3.55 25.54
N VAL A 578 22.70 -2.52 26.22
CA VAL A 578 22.27 -2.14 27.58
C VAL A 578 21.32 -0.93 27.60
N GLY A 579 20.79 -0.54 26.44
CA GLY A 579 19.71 0.45 26.36
C GLY A 579 20.09 1.92 26.58
N THR A 580 21.34 2.31 26.36
CA THR A 580 21.76 3.74 26.50
C THR A 580 21.12 4.67 25.47
N ARG A 581 20.63 4.14 24.35
CA ARG A 581 19.95 4.85 23.24
C ARG A 581 20.78 5.88 22.48
N TYR A 582 22.06 6.09 22.82
CA TYR A 582 22.90 7.08 22.13
C TYR A 582 23.08 6.79 20.63
N CYS A 583 23.14 5.50 20.25
CA CYS A 583 23.20 5.10 18.83
C CYS A 583 21.99 5.59 18.01
N ALA A 584 20.83 5.80 18.63
CA ALA A 584 19.66 6.37 17.96
C ALA A 584 19.80 7.88 17.72
N ASN A 585 20.35 8.61 18.70
CA ASN A 585 20.58 10.05 18.59
C ASN A 585 21.60 10.37 17.47
N ASN A 586 22.72 9.65 17.44
CA ASN A 586 23.80 9.89 16.48
C ASN A 586 23.51 9.39 15.07
N CYS A 587 22.49 8.54 14.86
CA CYS A 587 22.09 8.15 13.52
C CYS A 587 21.41 9.34 12.84
N PRO A 588 21.95 9.90 11.73
CA PRO A 588 21.36 11.07 11.09
C PRO A 588 19.96 10.73 10.52
N TYR A 589 19.77 9.50 10.05
CA TYR A 589 18.50 9.01 9.48
C TYR A 589 17.42 8.67 10.52
N LYS A 590 17.78 8.57 11.82
CA LYS A 590 16.85 8.20 12.91
C LYS A 590 16.07 6.91 12.64
N VAL A 591 16.76 5.86 12.22
CA VAL A 591 16.22 4.52 11.85
C VAL A 591 16.56 3.40 12.85
N ARG A 592 17.03 3.79 14.04
CA ARG A 592 17.20 2.88 15.18
C ARG A 592 15.92 2.96 16.02
N ARG A 593 15.30 1.81 16.31
CA ARG A 593 14.06 1.72 17.09
C ARG A 593 14.35 1.10 18.46
N PHE A 594 13.71 1.57 19.52
CA PHE A 594 14.01 1.15 20.88
C PHE A 594 12.83 0.40 21.49
N ASN A 595 13.09 -0.79 22.04
CA ASN A 595 12.07 -1.52 22.78
C ASN A 595 11.85 -0.88 24.15
N TRP A 596 10.84 -0.02 24.25
CA TRP A 596 10.48 0.68 25.48
C TRP A 596 9.92 -0.28 26.54
N PHE A 597 9.09 -1.21 26.08
CA PHE A 597 8.43 -2.20 26.91
C PHE A 597 8.92 -3.60 26.55
N LEU A 598 8.46 -4.58 27.34
CA LEU A 598 8.48 -5.95 26.87
C LEU A 598 7.22 -6.10 26.02
N TYR A 599 7.34 -6.38 24.72
CA TYR A 599 6.17 -6.53 23.83
C TYR A 599 5.68 -7.97 23.71
N ASN A 600 6.48 -8.93 24.17
CA ASN A 600 6.21 -10.36 24.16
C ASN A 600 6.03 -10.93 25.57
N ASN A 601 5.41 -12.11 25.66
CA ASN A 601 4.99 -12.79 26.88
C ASN A 601 4.43 -11.87 28.00
N ASN A 602 3.47 -11.00 27.67
CA ASN A 602 2.74 -10.18 28.65
C ASN A 602 1.31 -9.84 28.19
N ASP A 603 0.52 -9.34 29.14
CA ASP A 603 -0.90 -9.04 28.93
C ASP A 603 -1.17 -7.57 28.55
N GLU A 604 -0.15 -6.68 28.60
CA GLU A 604 -0.31 -5.26 28.22
C GLU A 604 -0.41 -5.08 26.69
N PHE A 605 0.16 -6.01 25.92
CA PHE A 605 0.21 -5.97 24.46
C PHE A 605 -0.44 -7.22 23.85
N ASP A 606 -1.74 -7.46 24.05
CA ASP A 606 -2.40 -8.73 23.68
C ASP A 606 -2.60 -8.98 22.16
N PHE A 607 -1.49 -9.10 21.43
CA PHE A 607 -1.42 -9.41 20.00
C PHE A 607 -0.84 -10.82 19.74
N HIS A 608 -0.29 -11.05 18.54
CA HIS A 608 0.19 -12.36 18.10
C HIS A 608 1.38 -12.91 18.91
N MET A 609 2.20 -12.06 19.52
CA MET A 609 3.36 -12.52 20.32
C MET A 609 3.00 -13.07 21.70
N ASN A 610 1.76 -12.93 22.15
CA ASN A 610 1.34 -13.17 23.53
C ASN A 610 0.36 -14.34 23.72
N ASN A 611 -0.08 -14.97 22.64
CA ASN A 611 -0.84 -16.21 22.69
C ASN A 611 -0.11 -17.34 21.95
N ASP A 612 -0.31 -18.59 22.38
CA ASP A 612 0.48 -19.72 21.90
C ASP A 612 0.27 -20.02 20.42
N LEU A 613 -0.94 -19.82 19.90
CA LEU A 613 -1.24 -19.97 18.47
C LEU A 613 -0.54 -18.90 17.62
N GLY A 614 -0.63 -17.63 18.03
CA GLY A 614 -0.05 -16.51 17.30
C GLY A 614 1.48 -16.54 17.22
N LYS A 615 2.15 -17.22 18.14
CA LYS A 615 3.60 -17.42 18.12
C LYS A 615 4.09 -18.30 16.96
N MET A 616 3.21 -19.02 16.28
CA MET A 616 3.58 -19.81 15.09
C MET A 616 4.03 -18.96 13.91
N VAL A 617 3.69 -17.66 13.90
CA VAL A 617 4.09 -16.70 12.86
C VAL A 617 5.54 -16.22 13.05
N ILE A 618 6.12 -16.40 14.25
CA ILE A 618 7.46 -15.93 14.58
C ILE A 618 8.51 -16.73 13.80
N ASN A 619 9.35 -16.04 13.05
CA ASN A 619 10.49 -16.62 12.35
C ASN A 619 11.49 -17.22 13.36
N PRO A 620 11.76 -18.53 13.34
CA PRO A 620 12.66 -19.17 14.30
C PRO A 620 14.13 -18.76 14.12
N ASP A 621 14.51 -18.23 12.96
CA ASP A 621 15.89 -17.84 12.63
C ASP A 621 16.24 -16.41 13.07
N VAL A 622 15.26 -15.66 13.59
CA VAL A 622 15.44 -14.28 14.06
C VAL A 622 15.11 -14.16 15.54
N THR A 623 16.03 -13.57 16.30
CA THR A 623 15.83 -13.30 17.73
C THR A 623 14.56 -12.48 17.98
N VAL A 624 13.68 -12.92 18.88
CA VAL A 624 12.63 -12.06 19.45
C VAL A 624 13.26 -11.22 20.55
N ARG A 625 13.19 -9.88 20.40
CA ARG A 625 13.88 -8.97 21.32
C ARG A 625 13.10 -8.80 22.61
N SER A 626 13.85 -8.50 23.68
CA SER A 626 13.29 -8.12 24.97
C SER A 626 13.28 -6.59 25.12
N ARG A 627 12.87 -6.12 26.29
CA ARG A 627 12.87 -4.70 26.66
C ARG A 627 14.28 -4.13 26.72
N GLY A 628 14.41 -2.83 26.44
CA GLY A 628 15.63 -2.07 26.69
C GLY A 628 16.71 -2.24 25.61
N VAL A 629 16.35 -2.83 24.47
CA VAL A 629 17.27 -3.13 23.37
C VAL A 629 16.91 -2.31 22.14
N ILE A 630 17.95 -1.82 21.45
CA ILE A 630 17.81 -1.15 20.15
C ILE A 630 17.71 -2.18 19.03
N GLU A 631 16.86 -1.88 18.06
CA GLU A 631 16.72 -2.59 16.81
C GLU A 631 16.97 -1.68 15.61
N LYS A 632 17.18 -2.31 14.46
CA LYS A 632 17.31 -1.68 13.15
C LYS A 632 17.20 -2.72 12.06
N CYS A 633 16.93 -2.26 10.83
CA CYS A 633 17.16 -3.05 9.62
C CYS A 633 18.57 -3.68 9.65
N SER A 634 18.64 -4.98 9.35
CA SER A 634 19.87 -5.78 9.35
C SER A 634 20.35 -6.13 7.94
N LEU A 635 19.66 -5.66 6.90
CA LEU A 635 19.73 -6.21 5.53
C LEU A 635 19.48 -7.72 5.53
N CYS A 636 18.45 -8.15 6.28
CA CYS A 636 18.00 -9.54 6.40
C CYS A 636 19.15 -10.55 6.53
N ILE A 637 20.02 -10.33 7.51
CA ILE A 637 21.24 -11.14 7.69
C ILE A 637 20.96 -12.65 7.78
N GLN A 638 19.84 -13.05 8.35
CA GLN A 638 19.39 -14.45 8.38
C GLN A 638 19.21 -15.05 6.97
N MET A 639 18.70 -14.25 6.02
CA MET A 639 18.51 -14.67 4.63
C MET A 639 19.86 -14.74 3.91
N THR A 640 20.70 -13.70 4.04
CA THR A 640 22.00 -13.69 3.34
C THR A 640 22.95 -14.79 3.84
N GLN A 641 22.95 -15.07 5.14
CA GLN A 641 23.75 -16.17 5.69
C GLN A 641 23.23 -17.54 5.22
N LYS A 642 21.92 -17.71 5.06
CA LYS A 642 21.34 -18.93 4.51
C LYS A 642 21.76 -19.12 3.04
N THR A 643 21.64 -18.10 2.19
CA THR A 643 22.09 -18.16 0.78
C THR A 643 23.57 -18.56 0.68
N ILE A 644 24.44 -17.92 1.48
CA ILE A 644 25.87 -18.26 1.51
C ILE A 644 26.11 -19.71 1.98
N LEU A 645 25.34 -20.17 2.97
CA LEU A 645 25.47 -21.52 3.50
C LEU A 645 25.08 -22.58 2.46
N ASP A 646 23.99 -22.34 1.74
CA ASP A 646 23.47 -23.27 0.73
C ASP A 646 24.44 -23.35 -0.46
N ALA A 647 24.90 -22.22 -1.01
CA ALA A 647 25.90 -22.19 -2.08
C ALA A 647 27.22 -22.86 -1.67
N LYS A 648 27.69 -22.62 -0.44
CA LYS A 648 28.89 -23.28 0.12
C LYS A 648 28.71 -24.79 0.24
N ARG A 649 27.52 -25.27 0.59
CA ARG A 649 27.21 -26.70 0.68
C ARG A 649 27.20 -27.35 -0.70
N GLU A 650 26.71 -26.63 -1.69
CA GLU A 650 26.64 -27.07 -3.09
C GLU A 650 27.99 -26.96 -3.82
N GLY A 651 28.96 -26.24 -3.23
CA GLY A 651 30.29 -26.07 -3.81
C GLY A 651 30.31 -25.11 -5.00
N ARG A 652 29.37 -24.16 -5.04
CA ARG A 652 29.25 -23.14 -6.08
C ARG A 652 29.32 -21.73 -5.49
N GLU A 653 29.49 -20.76 -6.38
CA GLU A 653 29.33 -19.35 -6.04
C GLU A 653 27.85 -18.99 -5.94
N VAL A 654 27.55 -17.90 -5.24
CA VAL A 654 26.21 -17.34 -5.17
C VAL A 654 25.95 -16.60 -6.48
N GLU A 655 24.82 -16.88 -7.12
CA GLU A 655 24.42 -16.22 -8.38
C GLU A 655 23.67 -14.91 -8.09
N ASP A 656 23.70 -13.96 -9.03
CA ASP A 656 22.89 -12.74 -8.90
C ASP A 656 21.40 -13.08 -8.82
N GLY A 657 20.66 -12.33 -8.01
CA GLY A 657 19.26 -12.59 -7.71
C GLY A 657 19.01 -13.61 -6.57
N GLU A 658 19.98 -14.45 -6.19
CA GLU A 658 19.84 -15.33 -5.01
C GLU A 658 19.92 -14.55 -3.69
N PHE A 659 20.67 -13.45 -3.69
CA PHE A 659 20.66 -12.51 -2.57
C PHE A 659 19.41 -11.66 -2.61
N GLN A 660 18.53 -11.88 -1.65
CA GLN A 660 17.34 -11.07 -1.47
C GLN A 660 17.10 -10.74 -0.01
N THR A 661 16.46 -9.59 0.19
CA THR A 661 15.90 -9.19 1.47
C THR A 661 14.38 -9.32 1.42
N ALA A 662 13.73 -9.40 2.57
CA ALA A 662 12.26 -9.41 2.61
C ALA A 662 11.65 -8.18 1.92
N CYS A 663 12.26 -7.01 2.06
CA CYS A 663 11.76 -5.79 1.42
C CYS A 663 12.00 -5.74 -0.10
N SER A 664 13.09 -6.30 -0.63
CA SER A 664 13.31 -6.40 -2.08
C SER A 664 12.37 -7.42 -2.71
N ASN A 665 12.21 -8.60 -2.09
CA ASN A 665 11.30 -9.65 -2.58
C ASN A 665 9.83 -9.23 -2.59
N ALA A 666 9.40 -8.42 -1.62
CA ALA A 666 8.02 -7.93 -1.54
C ALA A 666 7.75 -6.70 -2.41
N CYS A 667 8.78 -6.10 -3.03
CA CYS A 667 8.63 -4.88 -3.81
C CYS A 667 8.10 -5.19 -5.23
N SER A 668 6.78 -5.10 -5.42
CA SER A 668 6.11 -5.44 -6.69
C SER A 668 6.63 -4.67 -7.91
N ASN A 669 7.08 -3.43 -7.71
CA ASN A 669 7.50 -2.54 -8.81
C ASN A 669 9.01 -2.62 -9.08
N GLY A 670 9.77 -3.45 -8.34
CA GLY A 670 11.22 -3.54 -8.49
C GLY A 670 11.98 -2.30 -8.01
N ALA A 671 11.36 -1.46 -7.17
CA ALA A 671 11.99 -0.23 -6.69
C ALA A 671 13.18 -0.49 -5.74
N ILE A 672 13.21 -1.63 -5.03
CA ILE A 672 14.30 -2.00 -4.11
C ILE A 672 15.05 -3.19 -4.69
N VAL A 673 16.32 -3.00 -5.02
CA VAL A 673 17.22 -4.06 -5.52
C VAL A 673 18.35 -4.25 -4.51
N PHE A 674 18.59 -5.48 -4.09
CA PHE A 674 19.63 -5.84 -3.13
C PHE A 674 20.58 -6.86 -3.75
N GLY A 675 21.87 -6.76 -3.44
CA GLY A 675 22.85 -7.71 -3.94
C GLY A 675 24.28 -7.39 -3.52
N ASP A 676 25.22 -8.10 -4.12
CA ASP A 676 26.66 -7.94 -3.92
C ASP A 676 27.27 -7.03 -5.02
N ILE A 677 27.99 -5.98 -4.63
CA ILE A 677 28.66 -5.07 -5.59
C ILE A 677 30.08 -5.52 -5.96
N ASN A 678 30.62 -6.53 -5.26
CA ASN A 678 31.91 -7.10 -5.60
C ASN A 678 31.81 -8.06 -6.77
N ASP A 679 30.65 -8.72 -6.93
CA ASP A 679 30.20 -9.20 -8.23
C ASP A 679 29.95 -8.00 -9.16
N LYS A 680 30.66 -7.95 -10.29
CA LYS A 680 30.60 -6.83 -11.24
C LYS A 680 29.53 -6.99 -12.30
N GLU A 681 28.95 -8.18 -12.40
CA GLU A 681 27.87 -8.51 -13.33
C GLU A 681 26.49 -8.39 -12.67
N SER A 682 26.44 -8.22 -11.34
CA SER A 682 25.19 -8.09 -10.60
C SER A 682 24.39 -6.84 -10.97
N GLN A 683 23.06 -6.95 -10.89
CA GLN A 683 22.15 -5.84 -11.15
C GLN A 683 22.46 -4.61 -10.27
N VAL A 684 22.77 -4.83 -8.98
CA VAL A 684 23.08 -3.73 -8.06
C VAL A 684 24.41 -3.04 -8.39
N ALA A 685 25.41 -3.77 -8.91
CA ALA A 685 26.67 -3.18 -9.35
C ALA A 685 26.50 -2.30 -10.60
N ALA A 686 25.60 -2.70 -11.51
CA ALA A 686 25.21 -1.88 -12.65
C ALA A 686 24.49 -0.59 -12.20
N LEU A 687 23.49 -0.72 -11.32
CA LEU A 687 22.75 0.42 -10.76
C LEU A 687 23.64 1.39 -9.98
N LYS A 688 24.71 0.91 -9.34
CA LYS A 688 25.66 1.77 -8.63
C LYS A 688 26.47 2.69 -9.57
N LYS A 689 26.55 2.35 -10.85
CA LYS A 689 27.25 3.14 -11.89
C LYS A 689 26.30 4.05 -12.68
N ASP A 690 25.01 4.03 -12.38
CA ASP A 690 24.02 4.88 -13.03
C ASP A 690 24.27 6.36 -12.70
N GLU A 691 24.10 7.25 -13.67
CA GLU A 691 24.27 8.70 -13.49
C GLU A 691 23.27 9.29 -12.49
N ARG A 692 22.14 8.62 -12.28
CA ARG A 692 21.13 8.99 -11.27
C ARG A 692 21.50 8.60 -9.85
N MET A 693 22.57 7.84 -9.64
CA MET A 693 22.93 7.34 -8.32
C MET A 693 23.32 8.49 -7.39
N TYR A 694 22.74 8.53 -6.19
CA TYR A 694 23.16 9.41 -5.11
C TYR A 694 22.95 8.75 -3.75
N HIS A 695 23.71 9.19 -2.75
CA HIS A 695 23.49 8.79 -1.37
C HIS A 695 22.76 9.89 -0.57
N LEU A 696 21.97 9.46 0.41
CA LEU A 696 21.34 10.39 1.35
C LEU A 696 22.38 11.02 2.29
N LEU A 697 22.37 12.36 2.35
CA LEU A 697 23.21 13.16 3.26
C LEU A 697 24.71 12.93 3.05
N GLU A 698 25.17 12.94 1.79
CA GLU A 698 26.59 12.76 1.43
C GLU A 698 27.52 13.75 2.14
N ALA A 699 27.07 14.99 2.33
CA ALA A 699 27.82 16.04 3.03
C ALA A 699 28.20 15.66 4.47
N VAL A 700 27.50 14.72 5.10
CA VAL A 700 27.82 14.23 6.46
C VAL A 700 29.01 13.25 6.45
N GLY A 701 29.32 12.63 5.32
CA GLY A 701 30.48 11.74 5.18
C GLY A 701 30.31 10.35 5.80
N THR A 702 29.06 9.85 5.96
CA THR A 702 28.82 8.53 6.58
C THR A 702 29.09 7.32 5.67
N LYS A 703 29.28 7.54 4.36
CA LYS A 703 29.53 6.50 3.34
C LYS A 703 28.51 5.34 3.41
N PRO A 704 27.20 5.60 3.18
CA PRO A 704 26.14 4.58 3.24
C PRO A 704 26.27 3.50 2.16
N ASN A 705 25.79 2.29 2.45
CA ASN A 705 25.72 1.16 1.51
C ASN A 705 24.35 1.03 0.85
N VAL A 706 23.44 1.96 1.14
CA VAL A 706 22.18 2.14 0.43
C VAL A 706 22.30 3.41 -0.39
N PHE A 707 21.87 3.34 -1.65
CA PHE A 707 21.86 4.47 -2.58
C PHE A 707 20.50 4.58 -3.25
N TYR A 708 20.18 5.80 -3.67
CA TYR A 708 18.93 6.19 -4.26
C TYR A 708 19.19 6.65 -5.69
N HIS A 709 18.15 6.63 -6.52
CA HIS A 709 18.19 7.22 -7.86
C HIS A 709 17.37 8.51 -7.90
N VAL A 710 17.91 9.55 -8.51
CA VAL A 710 17.21 10.82 -8.77
C VAL A 710 15.85 10.55 -9.38
N LYS A 711 14.81 11.22 -8.89
CA LYS A 711 13.46 11.12 -9.45
C LYS A 711 13.39 11.94 -10.74
N VAL A 712 13.02 11.31 -11.84
CA VAL A 712 12.88 11.98 -13.14
C VAL A 712 11.40 12.11 -13.44
N ARG A 713 10.89 13.34 -13.43
CA ARG A 713 9.49 13.65 -13.76
C ARG A 713 9.36 13.97 -15.23
N ASN A 714 8.37 13.36 -15.88
CA ASN A 714 8.04 13.70 -17.26
C ASN A 714 7.06 14.88 -17.27
N THR A 715 7.57 16.09 -17.48
CA THR A 715 6.80 17.34 -17.64
C THR A 715 6.50 17.60 -19.11
N ASN A 716 5.56 18.50 -19.42
CA ASN A 716 5.13 18.82 -20.80
C ASN A 716 6.20 19.52 -21.66
N GLU A 717 7.40 19.73 -21.13
CA GLU A 717 8.53 20.38 -21.82
C GLU A 717 9.33 19.37 -22.68
N ALA A 718 9.26 18.07 -22.35
CA ALA A 718 9.89 16.96 -23.08
C ALA A 718 8.97 16.39 -24.18
#